data_AF-A0AB37S3L2-F1
#
_entry.id   AF-A0AB37S3L2-F1
#
_cell.length_a   1.000
_cell.length_b   1.000
_cell.length_c   1.000
_cell.angle_alpha   90.00
_cell.angle_beta   90.00
_cell.angle_gamma   90.00
#
_symmetry.space_group_name_H-M   'P 1'
#
loop_
_entity.id
_entity.type
_entity.pdbx_description
1 polymer ?
#
loop_
_entity_poly.entity_id
_entity_poly.type
_entity_poly.pdbx_seq_one_letter_code
_entity_poly.pdbx_strand_id
1 'polypeptide(L)'
;MRCTICGSENPPGAGFCQECGAVLSRTCPQCGHDAAPAARFCSHCGAPLATPAAAAPLSRPSAHAPSPTPIHYTPDHLAERIRAEHAAMEARGEPAGERKTVTALFADMAGSTALIHDLDPEVAHRLIVPVVELMMEAVHYYEGYVAKSLGDGILALFGAPIAHEDHAQRALFAALRMQQAMRQHGDRIRLQEGIPLQIRVGVHTGEVVVRSIRTDDLHTEYDPLGHTIHIASRIEGIAAPTSILVSESTHKLAEGYFEFKALGATQLKGIPAPLCVYEVLGLGALRTRLQLAAHRGLARFVGRETELEHLNRALETMRAGHGRVVGVVGEAGVGKSRLFHEFKERSRRGALVLETFSVSHGKAFSNLPLIELLKNYFQITPQDDERRCREKVIGKALALERGFEDLVPYVLYLLGIGEGGSVLVEMDPQIRRERTFDAIRQLFVRESQNQPVHLLFEDLQWLDRETEAFLSYLIDHVPDARILLLVNYRPEYRPAWAGAVHCSRIRLEPLGPSDAQGLLTALLGEDRTLVPLKQLILEKTEGNPFFMEEVVQTLVEEKSLLGEAGRYRIVETPATLHIPTTVQGVLAARIDRLPVEEKELLQALAVIGHEFPFSLIRRICGEVAARDDELRRLLAHLEAAEFIYERPAFPEVNYSFKHALTQEVAGRSLLTERRTALHERTAQAIEVLFPTRIADYCSELAHHYGQSGNIPKAVEYLHRAAQQALRHAAHHDAMNHLGAALALLKGLPDTPMRAHWELTLLLSLGPVLMDVRGYGATEVGATYTRALELCERTGEVSQRFATQLGLRMHHVVRGEYALATDLGRQMLGTARDANDPGFLIEAHSALGSCFFLQGDFTAARTHLEQAIAIYDPEQHQAHVFAHGVDPGIRALSFLVLTLWIQGYPDQALRRSVEALALARRLSYGPSLAFSLTYTAHLHQLRREPTLAAERAEAVIAVSTEHGLPYWLAWGTLLRGWAMSAQGNIRDGIAQMRLGLDAQRAAGGEDQRPYSLALLADSYWRAGDRRAALDLLEEATTLVEQTGEHCFEAELYRLTGVYLAGGASEQGAVAASEEGAVATCDEGAVAARDDKAAGCFDRAIERARRQGARALELRAASDLARLLQRQGKTVEARRALSEVLACFTEGFDTSDLRDAKALLDALDARAG
;
A
#
# COMPACT_ATOMS: atom_id res chain seq x y z
N MET A 1 42.20 65.92 -34.07
CA MET A 1 42.55 64.49 -34.16
C MET A 1 41.46 63.77 -34.94
N ARG A 2 41.79 63.03 -35.99
CA ARG A 2 40.78 62.32 -36.79
C ARG A 2 40.61 60.90 -36.24
N CYS A 3 39.38 60.48 -35.93
CA CYS A 3 39.09 59.15 -35.40
C CYS A 3 39.44 58.09 -36.44
N THR A 4 40.23 57.09 -36.07
CA THR A 4 40.66 56.01 -36.97
C THR A 4 39.56 54.97 -37.21
N ILE A 5 38.51 54.95 -36.39
CA ILE A 5 37.37 54.02 -36.53
C ILE A 5 36.26 54.62 -37.40
N CYS A 6 35.78 55.83 -37.09
CA CYS A 6 34.66 56.44 -37.83
C CYS A 6 35.07 57.61 -38.75
N GLY A 7 36.34 58.03 -38.74
CA GLY A 7 36.85 59.05 -39.65
C GLY A 7 36.55 60.50 -39.27
N SER A 8 35.92 60.76 -38.13
CA SER A 8 35.49 62.12 -37.75
C SER A 8 36.54 62.96 -37.05
N GLU A 9 36.46 64.28 -37.25
CA GLU A 9 37.38 65.23 -36.66
C GLU A 9 36.99 65.59 -35.23
N ASN A 10 37.94 65.42 -34.31
CA ASN A 10 37.80 65.71 -32.89
C ASN A 10 38.80 66.80 -32.48
N PRO A 11 38.48 67.62 -31.47
CA PRO A 11 39.38 68.67 -30.99
C PRO A 11 40.72 68.11 -30.44
N PRO A 12 41.82 68.91 -30.49
CA PRO A 12 43.11 68.51 -29.92
C PRO A 12 42.98 68.24 -28.40
N GLY A 13 43.47 67.08 -27.93
CA GLY A 13 43.40 66.69 -26.51
C GLY A 13 42.17 65.89 -26.08
N ALA A 14 41.23 65.58 -26.98
CA ALA A 14 40.09 64.73 -26.66
C ALA A 14 40.51 63.26 -26.42
N GLY A 15 40.18 62.71 -25.24
CA GLY A 15 40.50 61.32 -24.88
C GLY A 15 39.64 60.26 -25.60
N PHE A 16 38.45 60.65 -26.07
CA PHE A 16 37.52 59.78 -26.80
C PHE A 16 36.92 60.54 -27.98
N CYS A 17 36.54 59.80 -29.02
CA CYS A 17 35.83 60.31 -30.17
C CYS A 17 34.40 60.70 -29.76
N GLN A 18 34.01 61.95 -29.99
CA GLN A 18 32.69 62.47 -29.59
C GLN A 18 31.52 61.78 -30.32
N GLU A 19 31.77 61.18 -31.49
CA GLU A 19 30.73 60.52 -32.29
C GLU A 19 30.56 59.02 -32.02
N CYS A 20 31.65 58.26 -31.79
CA CYS A 20 31.57 56.80 -31.64
C CYS A 20 32.14 56.26 -30.33
N GLY A 21 32.65 57.12 -29.45
CA GLY A 21 33.22 56.73 -28.16
C GLY A 21 34.59 56.04 -28.22
N ALA A 22 35.20 55.90 -29.40
CA ALA A 22 36.52 55.28 -29.55
C ALA A 22 37.64 56.10 -28.88
N VAL A 23 38.53 55.46 -28.12
CA VAL A 23 39.65 56.13 -27.43
C VAL A 23 40.64 56.72 -28.44
N LEU A 24 40.95 58.02 -28.33
CA LEU A 24 41.83 58.75 -29.26
C LEU A 24 43.24 58.99 -28.71
N SER A 25 43.41 58.96 -27.39
CA SER A 25 44.71 58.98 -26.70
C SER A 25 44.62 58.21 -25.38
N ARG A 26 45.71 57.53 -25.00
CA ARG A 26 45.81 56.82 -23.71
C ARG A 26 46.98 57.39 -22.93
N THR A 27 46.78 57.72 -21.65
CA THR A 27 47.87 58.03 -20.75
C THR A 27 48.39 56.77 -20.08
N CYS A 28 49.71 56.66 -19.96
CA CYS A 28 50.33 55.56 -19.23
C CYS A 28 49.94 55.63 -17.74
N PRO A 29 49.36 54.58 -17.14
CA PRO A 29 48.97 54.59 -15.74
C PRO A 29 50.19 54.62 -14.80
N GLN A 30 51.38 54.26 -15.28
CA GLN A 30 52.60 54.21 -14.48
C GLN A 30 53.42 55.51 -14.54
N CYS A 31 53.40 56.27 -15.63
CA CYS A 31 54.23 57.48 -15.77
C CYS A 31 53.52 58.70 -16.38
N GLY A 32 52.23 58.62 -16.67
CA GLY A 32 51.42 59.73 -17.20
C GLY A 32 51.72 60.15 -18.63
N HIS A 33 52.61 59.44 -19.35
CA HIS A 33 52.98 59.78 -20.73
C HIS A 33 51.88 59.42 -21.73
N ASP A 34 51.57 60.32 -22.65
CA ASP A 34 50.60 60.09 -23.72
C ASP A 34 51.13 59.05 -24.71
N ALA A 35 50.32 58.03 -24.94
CA ALA A 35 50.59 56.94 -25.85
C ALA A 35 49.52 56.88 -26.93
N ALA A 36 49.95 56.49 -28.13
CA ALA A 36 49.04 56.25 -29.25
C ALA A 36 48.04 55.13 -28.88
N PRO A 37 46.78 55.18 -29.35
CA PRO A 37 45.75 54.19 -29.01
C PRO A 37 46.14 52.72 -29.30
N ALA A 38 47.04 52.49 -30.26
CA ALA A 38 47.53 51.17 -30.64
C ALA A 38 48.79 50.71 -29.85
N ALA A 39 49.37 51.56 -29.01
CA ALA A 39 50.56 51.24 -28.24
C ALA A 39 50.23 50.20 -27.15
N ARG A 40 50.85 49.01 -27.25
CA ARG A 40 50.71 47.93 -26.24
C ARG A 40 51.58 48.17 -25.01
N PHE A 41 52.65 48.94 -25.15
CA PHE A 41 53.57 49.33 -24.09
C PHE A 41 53.86 50.82 -24.17
N CYS A 42 54.17 51.43 -23.04
CA CYS A 42 54.56 52.83 -22.97
C CYS A 42 55.94 53.00 -23.62
N SER A 43 56.03 53.87 -24.61
CA SER A 43 57.30 54.22 -25.28
C SER A 43 58.31 54.88 -24.36
N HIS A 44 57.89 55.38 -23.20
CA HIS A 44 58.76 56.05 -22.24
C HIS A 44 59.25 55.14 -21.11
N CYS A 45 58.36 54.38 -20.47
CA CYS A 45 58.70 53.57 -19.29
C CYS A 45 58.58 52.04 -19.50
N GLY A 46 58.13 51.60 -20.68
CA GLY A 46 57.98 50.18 -21.01
C GLY A 46 56.77 49.49 -20.37
N ALA A 47 55.99 50.19 -19.55
CA ALA A 47 54.82 49.63 -18.87
C ALA A 47 53.72 49.19 -19.87
N PRO A 48 53.11 48.02 -19.72
CA PRO A 48 52.00 47.59 -20.58
C PRO A 48 50.79 48.52 -20.44
N LEU A 49 50.19 48.91 -21.56
CA LEU A 49 49.12 49.92 -21.67
C LEU A 49 47.74 49.35 -21.97
N ALA A 50 47.59 48.02 -21.88
CA ALA A 50 46.32 47.34 -22.09
C ALA A 50 46.17 46.07 -21.24
N THR A 51 45.00 45.94 -20.62
CA THR A 51 44.40 44.73 -20.06
C THR A 51 44.12 43.70 -21.18
N PRO A 52 44.21 42.39 -20.91
CA PRO A 52 44.23 41.37 -21.95
C PRO A 52 42.82 41.04 -22.45
N ALA A 53 42.51 41.49 -23.67
CA ALA A 53 41.54 40.85 -24.55
C ALA A 53 42.22 40.67 -25.92
N ALA A 54 42.60 39.44 -26.25
CA ALA A 54 42.99 39.01 -27.59
C ALA A 54 42.87 37.48 -27.62
N ALA A 55 41.95 36.88 -28.39
CA ALA A 55 42.01 36.79 -29.85
C ALA A 55 43.40 36.34 -30.32
N ALA A 56 43.54 35.02 -30.49
CA ALA A 56 44.75 34.34 -30.93
C ALA A 56 45.11 34.66 -32.40
N PRO A 57 46.41 34.61 -32.77
CA PRO A 57 46.85 34.78 -34.16
C PRO A 57 46.73 33.49 -34.99
N LEU A 58 46.33 33.67 -36.25
CA LEU A 58 46.28 32.66 -37.30
C LEU A 58 47.67 32.07 -37.58
N SER A 59 47.83 30.77 -37.37
CA SER A 59 48.95 29.95 -37.85
C SER A 59 48.47 28.98 -38.92
N ARG A 60 49.27 28.82 -39.99
CA ARG A 60 49.03 27.93 -41.15
C ARG A 60 48.88 26.46 -40.73
N PRO A 61 48.16 25.63 -41.52
CA PRO A 61 47.82 24.27 -41.11
C PRO A 61 49.04 23.35 -41.14
N SER A 62 49.49 22.98 -39.94
CA SER A 62 50.25 21.75 -39.72
C SER A 62 49.26 20.59 -39.80
N ALA A 63 49.49 19.66 -40.72
CA ALA A 63 48.75 18.42 -40.81
C ALA A 63 49.12 17.53 -39.62
N HIS A 64 48.39 17.69 -38.51
CA HIS A 64 48.08 16.74 -37.42
C HIS A 64 47.63 17.57 -36.21
N ALA A 65 46.32 17.72 -36.02
CA ALA A 65 45.75 18.35 -34.83
C ALA A 65 45.83 17.39 -33.64
N PRO A 66 46.33 17.80 -32.46
CA PRO A 66 46.14 17.05 -31.24
C PRO A 66 44.66 17.10 -30.80
N SER A 67 44.18 16.02 -30.21
CA SER A 67 42.85 15.92 -29.60
C SER A 67 42.60 17.02 -28.55
N PRO A 68 41.37 17.58 -28.43
CA PRO A 68 41.05 18.57 -27.40
C PRO A 68 41.28 18.01 -25.99
N THR A 69 41.81 18.83 -25.09
CA THR A 69 42.19 18.45 -23.71
C THR A 69 40.98 18.21 -22.80
N PRO A 70 41.11 17.37 -21.74
CA PRO A 70 39.98 16.92 -20.92
C PRO A 70 39.12 17.98 -20.24
N ILE A 71 39.67 19.17 -20.01
CA ILE A 71 39.01 20.25 -19.28
C ILE A 71 37.87 20.88 -20.10
N HIS A 72 37.94 20.84 -21.44
CA HIS A 72 36.98 21.55 -22.30
C HIS A 72 35.58 20.92 -22.37
N TYR A 73 35.44 19.67 -21.94
CA TYR A 73 34.17 18.95 -21.93
C TYR A 73 33.66 18.61 -20.52
N THR A 74 34.38 19.05 -19.48
CA THR A 74 34.03 18.83 -18.07
C THR A 74 33.09 19.96 -17.60
N PRO A 75 31.95 19.67 -16.94
CA PRO A 75 31.07 20.70 -16.38
C PRO A 75 31.78 21.66 -15.41
N ASP A 76 31.36 22.94 -15.37
CA ASP A 76 32.06 24.00 -14.63
C ASP A 76 32.22 23.68 -13.13
N HIS A 77 31.16 23.20 -12.46
CA HIS A 77 31.22 22.83 -11.04
C HIS A 77 32.25 21.72 -10.75
N LEU A 78 32.37 20.74 -11.65
CA LEU A 78 33.32 19.64 -11.52
C LEU A 78 34.74 20.13 -11.85
N ALA A 79 34.90 20.95 -12.87
CA ALA A 79 36.16 21.57 -13.24
C ALA A 79 36.73 22.45 -12.11
N GLU A 80 35.89 23.19 -11.39
CA GLU A 80 36.29 23.97 -10.22
C GLU A 80 36.77 23.09 -9.06
N ARG A 81 36.06 22.00 -8.73
CA ARG A 81 36.50 21.03 -7.72
C ARG A 81 37.84 20.40 -8.07
N ILE A 82 38.03 20.04 -9.34
CA ILE A 82 39.29 19.49 -9.86
C ILE A 82 40.42 20.52 -9.72
N ARG A 83 40.18 21.79 -10.08
CA ARG A 83 41.17 22.88 -9.91
C ARG A 83 41.48 23.15 -8.44
N ALA A 84 40.49 23.08 -7.56
CA ALA A 84 40.67 23.28 -6.12
C ALA A 84 41.54 22.18 -5.49
N GLU A 85 41.28 20.91 -5.84
CA GLU A 85 42.14 19.80 -5.43
C GLU A 85 43.55 19.92 -6.00
N HIS A 86 43.67 20.38 -7.24
CA HIS A 86 44.98 20.65 -7.86
C HIS A 86 45.76 21.71 -7.08
N ALA A 87 45.12 22.83 -6.73
CA ALA A 87 45.74 23.87 -5.92
C ALA A 87 46.13 23.36 -4.52
N ALA A 88 45.31 22.50 -3.91
CA ALA A 88 45.60 21.87 -2.62
C ALA A 88 46.77 20.87 -2.69
N MET A 89 46.91 20.11 -3.78
CA MET A 89 48.07 19.24 -4.02
C MET A 89 49.35 20.06 -4.28
N GLU A 90 49.28 21.12 -5.08
CA GLU A 90 50.43 22.00 -5.33
C GLU A 90 50.89 22.72 -4.05
N ALA A 91 49.97 23.16 -3.20
CA ALA A 91 50.28 23.79 -1.91
C ALA A 91 50.99 22.83 -0.92
N ARG A 92 50.80 21.51 -1.07
CA ARG A 92 51.48 20.47 -0.28
C ARG A 92 52.90 20.16 -0.76
N GLY A 93 53.34 20.72 -1.90
CA GLY A 93 54.73 20.62 -2.37
C GLY A 93 55.09 19.29 -3.05
N GLU A 94 54.13 18.60 -3.67
CA GLU A 94 54.33 17.27 -4.28
C GLU A 94 54.30 17.28 -5.83
N PRO A 95 55.36 17.72 -6.53
CA PRO A 95 55.42 17.67 -8.00
C PRO A 95 55.75 16.27 -8.57
N ALA A 96 55.76 15.20 -7.77
CA ALA A 96 56.28 13.87 -8.15
C ALA A 96 55.22 12.80 -8.52
N GLY A 97 53.93 13.12 -8.39
CA GLY A 97 52.81 12.19 -8.61
C GLY A 97 52.49 11.34 -7.38
N GLU A 98 51.20 11.03 -7.21
CA GLU A 98 50.65 10.37 -6.02
C GLU A 98 50.15 8.96 -6.36
N ARG A 99 50.34 8.00 -5.44
CA ARG A 99 49.71 6.67 -5.54
C ARG A 99 48.30 6.76 -4.99
N LYS A 100 47.30 6.48 -5.83
CA LYS A 100 45.88 6.42 -5.42
C LYS A 100 45.26 5.10 -5.84
N THR A 101 44.36 4.59 -5.01
CA THR A 101 43.43 3.54 -5.42
C THR A 101 42.30 4.19 -6.20
N VAL A 102 42.09 3.77 -7.44
CA VAL A 102 41.05 4.33 -8.32
C VAL A 102 40.23 3.21 -8.95
N THR A 103 39.03 3.55 -9.40
CA THR A 103 38.26 2.70 -10.30
C THR A 103 38.36 3.24 -11.71
N ALA A 104 38.96 2.46 -12.61
CA ALA A 104 39.05 2.77 -14.02
C ALA A 104 37.89 2.11 -14.78
N LEU A 105 37.21 2.91 -15.60
CA LEU A 105 36.11 2.49 -16.47
C LEU A 105 36.52 2.71 -17.92
N PHE A 106 36.44 1.65 -18.73
CA PHE A 106 36.53 1.72 -20.18
C PHE A 106 35.16 1.41 -20.77
N ALA A 107 34.73 2.21 -21.75
CA ALA A 107 33.54 1.95 -22.54
C ALA A 107 33.84 2.22 -24.00
N ASP A 108 33.44 1.33 -24.90
CA ASP A 108 33.56 1.50 -26.35
C ASP A 108 32.29 1.03 -27.09
N MET A 109 32.17 1.45 -28.35
CA MET A 109 31.14 0.98 -29.24
C MET A 109 31.43 -0.45 -29.72
N ALA A 110 30.51 -1.37 -29.43
CA ALA A 110 30.65 -2.75 -29.86
C ALA A 110 30.54 -2.87 -31.39
N GLY A 111 31.56 -3.43 -32.03
CA GLY A 111 31.55 -3.67 -33.48
C GLY A 111 31.76 -2.42 -34.34
N SER A 112 32.20 -1.30 -33.75
CA SER A 112 32.45 -0.03 -34.44
C SER A 112 33.32 -0.16 -35.69
N THR A 113 34.39 -0.95 -35.65
CA THR A 113 35.32 -1.13 -36.77
C THR A 113 34.62 -1.76 -37.99
N ALA A 114 33.71 -2.71 -37.77
CA ALA A 114 32.93 -3.32 -38.84
C ALA A 114 31.82 -2.37 -39.32
N LEU A 115 31.22 -1.59 -38.42
CA LEU A 115 30.19 -0.61 -38.74
C LEU A 115 30.73 0.56 -39.58
N ILE A 116 31.94 1.03 -39.28
CA ILE A 116 32.59 2.19 -39.91
C ILE A 116 33.24 1.83 -41.26
N HIS A 117 33.60 0.55 -41.48
CA HIS A 117 34.30 0.10 -42.69
C HIS A 117 33.56 0.45 -43.99
N ASP A 118 32.23 0.39 -43.97
CA ASP A 118 31.38 0.62 -45.14
C ASP A 118 30.69 2.01 -45.13
N LEU A 119 31.01 2.86 -44.16
CA LEU A 119 30.41 4.19 -44.00
C LEU A 119 31.37 5.30 -44.44
N ASP A 120 30.82 6.37 -45.00
CA ASP A 120 31.58 7.59 -45.26
C ASP A 120 32.12 8.19 -43.95
N PRO A 121 33.37 8.71 -43.90
CA PRO A 121 33.96 9.26 -42.68
C PRO A 121 33.12 10.35 -41.99
N GLU A 122 32.39 11.18 -42.73
CA GLU A 122 31.51 12.20 -42.13
C GLU A 122 30.23 11.60 -41.53
N VAL A 123 29.76 10.48 -42.09
CA VAL A 123 28.61 9.73 -41.56
C VAL A 123 29.03 8.95 -40.32
N ALA A 124 30.20 8.31 -40.35
CA ALA A 124 30.78 7.66 -39.18
C ALA A 124 31.01 8.65 -38.03
N HIS A 125 31.54 9.84 -38.32
CA HIS A 125 31.72 10.89 -37.31
C HIS A 125 30.38 11.36 -36.70
N ARG A 126 29.34 11.55 -37.53
CA ARG A 126 27.99 11.92 -37.07
C ARG A 126 27.33 10.85 -36.18
N LEU A 127 27.68 9.57 -36.37
CA LEU A 127 27.17 8.47 -35.54
C LEU A 127 27.93 8.32 -34.22
N ILE A 128 29.26 8.55 -34.23
CA ILE A 128 30.11 8.30 -33.06
C ILE A 128 30.04 9.45 -32.04
N VAL A 129 30.01 10.72 -32.50
CA VAL A 129 30.06 11.87 -31.59
C VAL A 129 28.95 11.85 -30.53
N PRO A 130 27.66 11.64 -30.88
CA PRO A 130 26.59 11.58 -29.88
C PRO A 130 26.74 10.42 -28.90
N VAL A 131 27.30 9.29 -29.34
CA VAL A 131 27.53 8.13 -28.48
C VAL A 131 28.60 8.43 -27.43
N VAL A 132 29.71 9.04 -27.84
CA VAL A 132 30.78 9.45 -26.93
C VAL A 132 30.29 10.55 -25.97
N GLU A 133 29.50 11.51 -26.44
CA GLU A 133 28.87 12.53 -25.58
C GLU A 133 27.98 11.93 -24.50
N LEU A 134 27.14 10.93 -24.84
CA LEU A 134 26.30 10.21 -23.86
C LEU A 134 27.15 9.45 -22.83
N MET A 135 28.25 8.83 -23.27
CA MET A 135 29.17 8.17 -22.35
C MET A 135 29.79 9.19 -21.38
N MET A 136 30.27 10.33 -21.88
CA MET A 136 30.88 11.38 -21.08
C MET A 136 29.89 12.02 -20.10
N GLU A 137 28.65 12.28 -20.53
CA GLU A 137 27.59 12.79 -19.67
C GLU A 137 27.35 11.83 -18.48
N ALA A 138 27.26 10.53 -18.75
CA ALA A 138 27.05 9.54 -17.70
C ALA A 138 28.22 9.46 -16.69
N VAL A 139 29.47 9.66 -17.14
CA VAL A 139 30.63 9.76 -16.24
C VAL A 139 30.53 11.01 -15.37
N HIS A 140 30.34 12.17 -15.98
CA HIS A 140 30.28 13.45 -15.25
C HIS A 140 29.10 13.50 -14.28
N TYR A 141 27.97 12.87 -14.63
CA TYR A 141 26.78 12.81 -13.78
C TYR A 141 27.05 12.16 -12.41
N TYR A 142 27.95 11.17 -12.36
CA TYR A 142 28.40 10.52 -11.13
C TYR A 142 29.76 11.02 -10.64
N GLU A 143 30.13 12.24 -11.04
CA GLU A 143 31.36 12.94 -10.65
C GLU A 143 32.65 12.23 -11.06
N GLY A 144 32.60 11.38 -12.09
CA GLY A 144 33.80 10.77 -12.67
C GLY A 144 34.58 11.75 -13.54
N TYR A 145 35.88 11.47 -13.71
CA TYR A 145 36.75 12.23 -14.58
C TYR A 145 37.04 11.47 -15.87
N VAL A 146 36.65 12.01 -17.03
CA VAL A 146 37.00 11.42 -18.33
C VAL A 146 38.44 11.79 -18.68
N ALA A 147 39.36 10.87 -18.42
CA ALA A 147 40.79 11.08 -18.63
C ALA A 147 41.18 11.10 -20.12
N LYS A 148 40.49 10.31 -20.97
CA LYS A 148 40.78 10.28 -22.41
C LYS A 148 39.57 9.87 -23.25
N SER A 149 39.37 10.53 -24.39
CA SER A 149 38.52 10.05 -25.48
C SER A 149 39.36 9.24 -26.48
N LEU A 150 38.88 8.06 -26.85
CA LEU A 150 39.59 7.06 -27.67
C LEU A 150 39.05 6.98 -29.10
N GLY A 151 38.19 7.93 -29.50
CA GLY A 151 37.53 7.94 -30.81
C GLY A 151 36.09 7.44 -30.69
N ASP A 152 35.90 6.13 -30.54
CA ASP A 152 34.61 5.43 -30.40
C ASP A 152 34.34 4.92 -28.97
N GLY A 153 35.16 5.38 -28.02
CA GLY A 153 35.08 5.00 -26.62
C GLY A 153 35.77 6.00 -25.70
N ILE A 154 35.69 5.76 -24.40
CA ILE A 154 36.24 6.62 -23.36
C ILE A 154 37.01 5.82 -22.30
N LEU A 155 37.98 6.50 -21.69
CA LEU A 155 38.60 6.12 -20.43
C LEU A 155 38.20 7.11 -19.35
N ALA A 156 37.55 6.62 -18.30
CA ALA A 156 37.15 7.39 -17.15
C ALA A 156 37.75 6.86 -15.85
N LEU A 157 38.00 7.77 -14.91
CA LEU A 157 38.53 7.50 -13.58
C LEU A 157 37.55 7.97 -12.51
N PHE A 158 37.38 7.15 -11.48
CA PHE A 158 36.65 7.49 -10.27
C PHE A 158 37.59 7.33 -9.08
N GLY A 159 37.56 8.29 -8.15
CA GLY A 159 38.48 8.35 -7.01
C GLY A 159 39.78 9.13 -7.27
N ALA A 160 39.98 9.65 -8.48
CA ALA A 160 41.00 10.65 -8.80
C ALA A 160 40.60 11.47 -10.05
N PRO A 161 40.91 12.78 -10.15
CA PRO A 161 41.61 13.61 -9.14
C PRO A 161 40.80 13.87 -7.87
N ILE A 162 39.46 13.78 -7.94
CA ILE A 162 38.57 13.89 -6.79
C ILE A 162 38.52 12.55 -6.06
N ALA A 163 38.89 12.55 -4.78
CA ALA A 163 38.82 11.37 -3.93
C ALA A 163 37.35 11.08 -3.57
N HIS A 164 36.92 9.85 -3.84
CA HIS A 164 35.61 9.34 -3.46
C HIS A 164 35.81 8.00 -2.77
N GLU A 165 35.21 7.80 -1.58
CA GLU A 165 35.23 6.50 -0.91
C GLU A 165 34.37 5.45 -1.64
N ASP A 166 33.33 5.90 -2.35
CA ASP A 166 32.39 5.10 -3.13
C ASP A 166 32.72 5.07 -4.63
N HIS A 167 34.01 5.24 -4.97
CA HIS A 167 34.49 5.33 -6.35
C HIS A 167 34.16 4.10 -7.22
N ALA A 168 34.09 2.90 -6.63
CA ALA A 168 33.67 1.70 -7.34
C ALA A 168 32.18 1.73 -7.71
N GLN A 169 31.32 2.17 -6.79
CA GLN A 169 29.88 2.25 -6.98
C GLN A 169 29.53 3.30 -8.03
N ARG A 170 30.11 4.51 -7.93
CA ARG A 170 29.91 5.60 -8.91
C ARG A 170 30.26 5.17 -10.33
N ALA A 171 31.36 4.44 -10.50
CA ALA A 171 31.73 3.88 -11.80
C ALA A 171 30.68 2.90 -12.36
N LEU A 172 30.12 2.03 -11.52
CA LEU A 172 29.09 1.08 -11.96
C LEU A 172 27.74 1.75 -12.22
N PHE A 173 27.37 2.78 -11.45
CA PHE A 173 26.19 3.60 -11.75
C PHE A 173 26.35 4.34 -13.07
N ALA A 174 27.53 4.92 -13.33
CA ALA A 174 27.85 5.52 -14.62
C ALA A 174 27.75 4.49 -15.75
N ALA A 175 28.29 3.28 -15.58
CA ALA A 175 28.20 2.20 -16.55
C ALA A 175 26.74 1.80 -16.86
N LEU A 176 25.88 1.66 -15.85
CA LEU A 176 24.45 1.38 -16.05
C LEU A 176 23.72 2.52 -16.75
N ARG A 177 24.01 3.77 -16.38
CA ARG A 177 23.45 4.96 -17.04
C ARG A 177 23.89 5.04 -18.50
N MET A 178 25.15 4.76 -18.82
CA MET A 178 25.64 4.67 -20.20
C MET A 178 24.87 3.63 -21.00
N GLN A 179 24.70 2.42 -20.45
CA GLN A 179 23.94 1.36 -21.12
C GLN A 179 22.48 1.76 -21.37
N GLN A 180 21.82 2.40 -20.40
CA GLN A 180 20.44 2.87 -20.56
C GLN A 180 20.31 3.98 -21.60
N ALA A 181 21.15 5.01 -21.52
CA ALA A 181 21.16 6.12 -22.47
C ALA A 181 21.46 5.62 -23.90
N MET A 182 22.40 4.66 -24.02
CA MET A 182 22.72 4.05 -25.30
C MET A 182 21.56 3.22 -25.86
N ARG A 183 20.82 2.48 -25.04
CA ARG A 183 19.62 1.76 -25.50
C ARG A 183 18.57 2.72 -26.08
N GLN A 184 18.26 3.80 -25.36
CA GLN A 184 17.28 4.79 -25.81
C GLN A 184 17.70 5.47 -27.12
N HIS A 185 18.96 5.89 -27.22
CA HIS A 185 19.48 6.50 -28.44
C HIS A 185 19.58 5.50 -29.60
N GLY A 186 20.03 4.28 -29.30
CA GLY A 186 20.15 3.17 -30.27
C GLY A 186 18.81 2.74 -30.84
N ASP A 187 17.74 2.66 -30.04
CA ASP A 187 16.39 2.33 -30.52
C ASP A 187 15.88 3.37 -31.53
N ARG A 188 16.15 4.66 -31.28
CA ARG A 188 15.81 5.76 -32.20
C ARG A 188 16.56 5.64 -33.53
N ILE A 189 17.88 5.44 -33.49
CA ILE A 189 18.72 5.28 -34.69
C ILE A 189 18.37 3.99 -35.44
N ARG A 190 18.06 2.89 -34.73
CA ARG A 190 17.61 1.64 -35.35
C ARG A 190 16.29 1.80 -36.10
N LEU A 191 15.35 2.58 -35.55
CA LEU A 191 14.07 2.88 -36.20
C LEU A 191 14.22 3.79 -37.43
N GLN A 192 15.18 4.71 -37.42
CA GLN A 192 15.39 5.70 -38.48
C GLN A 192 16.32 5.20 -39.60
N GLU A 193 17.39 4.49 -39.24
CA GLU A 193 18.50 4.15 -40.13
C GLU A 193 18.83 2.64 -40.14
N GLY A 194 18.18 1.83 -39.31
CA GLY A 194 18.38 0.36 -39.28
C GLY A 194 19.66 -0.10 -38.58
N ILE A 195 20.43 0.81 -37.98
CA ILE A 195 21.74 0.52 -37.39
C ILE A 195 21.61 0.19 -35.89
N PRO A 196 22.06 -1.00 -35.41
CA PRO A 196 22.06 -1.32 -33.99
C PRO A 196 23.30 -0.76 -33.28
N LEU A 197 23.13 0.35 -32.54
CA LEU A 197 24.21 0.92 -31.72
C LEU A 197 24.24 0.29 -30.33
N GLN A 198 25.38 -0.31 -29.96
CA GLN A 198 25.59 -0.99 -28.68
C GLN A 198 26.97 -0.64 -28.12
N ILE A 199 27.10 -0.68 -26.80
CA ILE A 199 28.36 -0.44 -26.11
C ILE A 199 28.68 -1.60 -25.18
N ARG A 200 29.95 -1.78 -24.85
CA ARG A 200 30.42 -2.69 -23.80
C ARG A 200 31.30 -1.94 -22.82
N VAL A 201 31.31 -2.37 -21.57
CA VAL A 201 31.97 -1.63 -20.49
C VAL A 201 32.81 -2.59 -19.65
N GLY A 202 34.03 -2.19 -19.32
CA GLY A 202 34.92 -2.91 -18.43
C GLY A 202 35.41 -2.02 -17.29
N VAL A 203 35.35 -2.54 -16.07
CA VAL A 203 35.67 -1.79 -14.86
C VAL A 203 36.65 -2.56 -13.97
N HIS A 204 37.70 -1.88 -13.53
CA HIS A 204 38.67 -2.46 -12.60
C HIS A 204 39.12 -1.44 -11.56
N THR A 205 39.28 -1.92 -10.33
CA THR A 205 39.74 -1.12 -9.20
C THR A 205 41.12 -1.58 -8.77
N GLY A 206 42.06 -0.64 -8.65
CA GLY A 206 43.44 -0.91 -8.29
C GLY A 206 44.26 0.36 -8.11
N GLU A 207 45.52 0.20 -7.72
CA GLU A 207 46.44 1.33 -7.52
C GLU A 207 46.93 1.88 -8.87
N VAL A 208 46.97 3.21 -8.98
CA VAL A 208 47.62 3.93 -10.07
C VAL A 208 48.55 4.99 -9.49
N VAL A 209 49.62 5.31 -10.21
CA VAL A 209 50.39 6.51 -9.96
C VAL A 209 49.83 7.59 -10.87
N VAL A 210 49.31 8.66 -10.28
CA VAL A 210 48.81 9.79 -11.06
C VAL A 210 49.83 10.90 -11.07
N ARG A 211 50.21 11.37 -12.26
CA ARG A 211 51.12 12.50 -12.45
C ARG A 211 50.40 13.66 -13.11
N SER A 212 50.65 14.86 -12.60
CA SER A 212 50.33 16.12 -13.27
C SER A 212 51.44 16.43 -14.27
N ILE A 213 51.15 16.32 -15.57
CA ILE A 213 52.09 16.74 -16.62
C ILE A 213 51.67 18.14 -17.07
N ARG A 214 52.56 19.14 -16.88
CA ARG A 214 52.38 20.48 -17.45
C ARG A 214 52.67 20.43 -18.95
N THR A 215 51.69 20.75 -19.77
CA THR A 215 51.91 21.09 -21.18
C THR A 215 52.19 22.60 -21.30
N ASP A 216 52.88 23.03 -22.38
CA ASP A 216 53.43 24.39 -22.56
C ASP A 216 52.40 25.53 -22.47
N ASP A 217 51.10 25.22 -22.45
CA ASP A 217 49.96 26.16 -22.42
C ASP A 217 49.29 26.30 -21.03
N LEU A 218 50.02 26.18 -19.91
CA LEU A 218 49.48 26.33 -18.54
C LEU A 218 48.38 25.31 -18.16
N HIS A 219 48.30 24.17 -18.86
CA HIS A 219 47.35 23.10 -18.57
C HIS A 219 48.02 21.88 -17.91
N THR A 220 47.33 21.28 -16.94
CA THR A 220 47.75 20.05 -16.27
C THR A 220 46.97 18.87 -16.84
N GLU A 221 47.65 17.90 -17.47
CA GLU A 221 47.07 16.61 -17.85
C GLU A 221 47.26 15.57 -16.73
N TYR A 222 46.19 14.84 -16.42
CA TYR A 222 46.13 13.82 -15.37
C TYR A 222 46.26 12.44 -16.04
N ASP A 223 47.49 11.97 -16.25
CA ASP A 223 47.74 10.69 -16.94
C ASP A 223 47.92 9.56 -15.91
N PRO A 224 46.96 8.62 -15.80
CA PRO A 224 47.06 7.50 -14.87
C PRO A 224 48.06 6.45 -15.37
N LEU A 225 49.17 6.27 -14.67
CA LEU A 225 50.14 5.23 -14.98
C LEU A 225 49.97 4.04 -14.01
N GLY A 226 49.64 2.87 -14.54
CA GLY A 226 49.54 1.65 -13.74
C GLY A 226 48.91 0.47 -14.45
N HIS A 227 49.18 -0.74 -13.95
CA HIS A 227 48.58 -1.98 -14.46
C HIS A 227 47.04 -1.93 -14.43
N THR A 228 46.45 -1.18 -13.49
CA THR A 228 45.00 -1.01 -13.31
C THR A 228 44.28 -0.57 -14.59
N ILE A 229 44.84 0.39 -15.34
CA ILE A 229 44.26 0.90 -16.60
C ILE A 229 44.23 -0.20 -17.67
N HIS A 230 45.31 -0.97 -17.78
CA HIS A 230 45.38 -2.08 -18.73
C HIS A 230 44.41 -3.21 -18.38
N ILE A 231 44.19 -3.50 -17.10
CA ILE A 231 43.24 -4.52 -16.66
C ILE A 231 41.81 -4.11 -17.03
N ALA A 232 41.41 -2.87 -16.75
CA ALA A 232 40.07 -2.37 -17.09
C ALA A 232 39.78 -2.47 -18.60
N SER A 233 40.72 -2.04 -19.46
CA SER A 233 40.60 -2.19 -20.92
C SER A 233 40.53 -3.64 -21.38
N ARG A 234 41.23 -4.57 -20.71
CA ARG A 234 41.16 -6.00 -21.06
C ARG A 234 39.85 -6.65 -20.63
N ILE A 235 39.26 -6.19 -19.53
CA ILE A 235 37.93 -6.62 -19.08
C ILE A 235 36.85 -6.10 -20.05
N GLU A 236 36.97 -4.85 -20.51
CA GLU A 236 36.09 -4.30 -21.54
C GLU A 236 36.18 -5.13 -22.84
N GLY A 237 37.39 -5.43 -23.31
CA GLY A 237 37.57 -6.16 -24.57
C GLY A 237 37.03 -7.60 -24.60
N ILE A 238 36.74 -8.22 -23.44
CA ILE A 238 36.09 -9.53 -23.34
C ILE A 238 34.59 -9.43 -23.01
N ALA A 239 34.07 -8.24 -22.76
CA ALA A 239 32.67 -8.00 -22.49
C ALA A 239 31.85 -8.22 -23.77
N ALA A 240 30.73 -8.94 -23.63
CA ALA A 240 29.74 -9.06 -24.69
C ALA A 240 29.09 -7.69 -24.95
N PRO A 241 28.56 -7.43 -26.16
CA PRO A 241 27.78 -6.23 -26.42
C PRO A 241 26.66 -6.07 -25.38
N THR A 242 26.44 -4.86 -24.90
CA THR A 242 25.47 -4.50 -23.84
C THR A 242 25.77 -4.99 -22.42
N SER A 243 26.93 -5.64 -22.20
CA SER A 243 27.34 -6.12 -20.88
C SER A 243 28.33 -5.15 -20.19
N ILE A 244 28.34 -5.21 -18.86
CA ILE A 244 29.28 -4.51 -17.99
C ILE A 244 30.04 -5.57 -17.21
N LEU A 245 31.34 -5.67 -17.45
CA LEU A 245 32.20 -6.63 -16.75
C LEU A 245 33.09 -5.93 -15.73
N VAL A 246 33.29 -6.59 -14.60
CA VAL A 246 34.11 -6.09 -13.49
C VAL A 246 35.07 -7.14 -12.99
N SER A 247 36.20 -6.68 -12.46
CA SER A 247 37.14 -7.52 -11.73
C SER A 247 36.66 -7.87 -10.31
N GLU A 248 37.26 -8.89 -9.69
CA GLU A 248 37.04 -9.24 -8.28
C GLU A 248 37.28 -8.08 -7.30
N SER A 249 38.27 -7.22 -7.54
CA SER A 249 38.55 -6.07 -6.67
C SER A 249 37.42 -5.04 -6.70
N THR A 250 36.87 -4.76 -7.87
CA THR A 250 35.69 -3.91 -8.03
C THR A 250 34.44 -4.57 -7.43
N HIS A 251 34.25 -5.88 -7.66
CA HIS A 251 33.16 -6.64 -7.06
C HIS A 251 33.15 -6.52 -5.54
N LYS A 252 34.28 -6.77 -4.86
CA LYS A 252 34.37 -6.70 -3.39
C LYS A 252 33.99 -5.35 -2.80
N LEU A 253 34.25 -4.26 -3.53
CA LEU A 253 33.92 -2.90 -3.09
C LEU A 253 32.45 -2.53 -3.39
N ALA A 254 31.85 -3.14 -4.40
CA ALA A 254 30.49 -2.88 -4.84
C ALA A 254 29.47 -3.98 -4.45
N GLU A 255 29.94 -5.04 -3.79
CA GLU A 255 29.13 -6.19 -3.38
C GLU A 255 27.98 -5.73 -2.46
N GLY A 256 26.76 -6.15 -2.81
CA GLY A 256 25.52 -5.77 -2.13
C GLY A 256 24.96 -4.39 -2.52
N TYR A 257 25.60 -3.62 -3.41
CA TYR A 257 24.98 -2.46 -4.09
C TYR A 257 24.47 -2.84 -5.48
N PHE A 258 25.10 -3.84 -6.10
CA PHE A 258 24.78 -4.33 -7.44
C PHE A 258 24.61 -5.84 -7.41
N GLU A 259 23.80 -6.36 -8.33
CA GLU A 259 23.68 -7.78 -8.59
C GLU A 259 24.77 -8.22 -9.58
N PHE A 260 25.49 -9.29 -9.24
CA PHE A 260 26.60 -9.81 -10.02
C PHE A 260 26.39 -11.27 -10.39
N LYS A 261 26.74 -11.61 -11.63
CA LYS A 261 26.89 -12.99 -12.10
C LYS A 261 28.37 -13.32 -12.20
N ALA A 262 28.83 -14.32 -11.46
CA ALA A 262 30.20 -14.81 -11.58
C ALA A 262 30.41 -15.49 -12.94
N LEU A 263 31.41 -15.03 -13.71
CA LEU A 263 31.84 -15.66 -14.96
C LEU A 263 33.03 -16.61 -14.74
N GLY A 264 33.60 -16.63 -13.53
CA GLY A 264 34.71 -17.50 -13.14
C GLY A 264 36.09 -16.88 -13.37
N ALA A 265 37.12 -17.70 -13.17
CA ALA A 265 38.52 -17.31 -13.34
C ALA A 265 38.89 -17.21 -14.83
N THR A 266 39.13 -16.00 -15.31
CA THR A 266 39.36 -15.69 -16.72
C THR A 266 40.82 -15.28 -16.95
N GLN A 267 41.49 -15.94 -17.90
CA GLN A 267 42.85 -15.56 -18.30
C GLN A 267 42.80 -14.34 -19.22
N LEU A 268 43.32 -13.20 -18.75
CA LEU A 268 43.44 -11.98 -19.57
C LEU A 268 44.80 -11.91 -20.27
N LYS A 269 44.81 -11.47 -21.52
CA LYS A 269 46.03 -11.35 -22.33
C LYS A 269 47.05 -10.42 -21.67
N GLY A 270 48.23 -10.96 -21.36
CA GLY A 270 49.34 -10.21 -20.74
C GLY A 270 49.30 -10.15 -19.22
N ILE A 271 48.33 -10.80 -18.57
CA ILE A 271 48.28 -10.95 -17.11
C ILE A 271 48.65 -12.40 -16.77
N PRO A 272 49.63 -12.63 -15.87
CA PRO A 272 50.13 -13.97 -15.59
C PRO A 272 49.15 -14.87 -14.82
N ALA A 273 48.32 -14.30 -13.93
CA ALA A 273 47.33 -15.04 -13.14
C ALA A 273 45.90 -14.82 -13.68
N PRO A 274 45.04 -15.87 -13.72
CA PRO A 274 43.61 -15.72 -14.00
C PRO A 274 42.96 -14.80 -12.97
N LEU A 275 42.06 -13.91 -13.42
CA LEU A 275 41.28 -13.02 -12.56
C LEU A 275 39.83 -13.46 -12.55
N CYS A 276 39.18 -13.48 -11.38
CA CYS A 276 37.74 -13.68 -11.30
C CYS A 276 37.03 -12.46 -11.91
N VAL A 277 36.19 -12.71 -12.91
CA VAL A 277 35.40 -11.69 -13.61
C VAL A 277 33.91 -11.88 -13.29
N TYR A 278 33.22 -10.77 -13.12
CA TYR A 278 31.80 -10.73 -12.79
C TYR A 278 31.08 -9.85 -13.80
N GLU A 279 29.90 -10.26 -14.22
CA GLU A 279 28.98 -9.44 -15.00
C GLU A 279 28.04 -8.71 -14.05
N VAL A 280 27.89 -7.39 -14.23
CA VAL A 280 26.90 -6.59 -13.50
C VAL A 280 25.55 -6.75 -14.18
N LEU A 281 24.57 -7.31 -13.48
CA LEU A 281 23.22 -7.52 -14.02
C LEU A 281 22.31 -6.31 -13.77
N GLY A 282 22.56 -5.56 -12.70
CA GLY A 282 21.74 -4.43 -12.30
C GLY A 282 22.00 -4.00 -10.85
N LEU A 283 21.05 -3.28 -10.26
CA LEU A 283 21.09 -2.87 -8.86
C LEU A 283 20.82 -4.06 -7.93
N GLY A 284 21.45 -4.07 -6.75
CA GLY A 284 21.19 -5.05 -5.69
C GLY A 284 20.02 -4.65 -4.77
N ALA A 285 19.63 -5.53 -3.85
CA ALA A 285 18.56 -5.28 -2.88
C ALA A 285 18.90 -4.10 -1.94
N LEU A 286 17.91 -3.23 -1.71
CA LEU A 286 17.96 -1.94 -1.00
C LEU A 286 18.71 -1.97 0.35
N ARG A 287 19.34 -0.84 0.72
CA ARG A 287 20.12 -0.67 1.97
C ARG A 287 19.50 0.38 2.91
N THR A 288 19.42 0.07 4.21
CA THR A 288 19.01 0.98 5.30
C THR A 288 19.97 2.15 5.57
N ARG A 289 19.44 3.22 6.20
CA ARG A 289 20.15 4.42 6.70
C ARG A 289 21.50 4.14 7.36
N LEU A 290 21.57 3.10 8.18
CA LEU A 290 22.77 2.77 8.93
C LEU A 290 23.77 1.90 8.16
N GLN A 291 23.30 1.03 7.27
CA GLN A 291 24.17 0.31 6.34
C GLN A 291 24.93 1.27 5.42
N LEU A 292 24.36 2.44 5.15
CA LEU A 292 24.97 3.50 4.36
C LEU A 292 25.98 4.31 5.19
N ALA A 293 25.65 4.68 6.43
CA ALA A 293 26.61 5.32 7.35
C ALA A 293 27.81 4.40 7.70
N ALA A 294 27.63 3.08 7.67
CA ALA A 294 28.71 2.09 7.83
C ALA A 294 29.81 2.18 6.77
N HIS A 295 29.50 2.61 5.55
CA HIS A 295 30.50 2.73 4.48
C HIS A 295 31.43 3.92 4.67
N ARG A 296 30.99 5.00 5.32
CA ARG A 296 31.78 6.22 5.59
C ARG A 296 32.57 6.16 6.90
N GLY A 297 32.66 4.97 7.52
CA GLY A 297 33.31 4.80 8.81
C GLY A 297 32.40 5.21 9.96
N LEU A 298 31.66 4.24 10.50
CA LEU A 298 30.91 4.46 11.72
C LEU A 298 31.84 4.68 12.92
N ALA A 299 31.46 5.59 13.82
CA ALA A 299 32.10 5.70 15.14
C ALA A 299 32.17 4.32 15.81
N ARG A 300 33.25 4.08 16.54
CA ARG A 300 33.51 2.80 17.22
C ARG A 300 32.27 2.40 18.01
N PHE A 301 31.80 1.18 17.82
CA PHE A 301 30.73 0.63 18.66
C PHE A 301 31.30 0.38 20.05
N VAL A 302 30.81 1.12 21.06
CA VAL A 302 31.29 1.08 22.44
C VAL A 302 30.14 0.70 23.36
N GLY A 303 30.42 -0.25 24.26
CA GLY A 303 29.43 -0.83 25.16
C GLY A 303 28.46 -1.74 24.42
N ARG A 304 27.40 -2.16 25.13
CA ARG A 304 26.30 -3.01 24.63
C ARG A 304 26.65 -4.47 24.37
N GLU A 305 27.73 -4.96 24.96
CA GLU A 305 28.12 -6.37 24.88
C GLU A 305 27.01 -7.26 25.43
N THR A 306 26.37 -6.87 26.54
CA THR A 306 25.26 -7.64 27.13
C THR A 306 24.03 -7.73 26.24
N GLU A 307 23.69 -6.66 25.53
CA GLU A 307 22.56 -6.61 24.61
C GLU A 307 22.86 -7.40 23.32
N LEU A 308 24.09 -7.31 22.80
CA LEU A 308 24.54 -8.15 21.68
C LEU A 308 24.55 -9.64 22.04
N GLU A 309 25.02 -10.01 23.23
CA GLU A 309 24.97 -11.38 23.74
C GLU A 309 23.53 -11.91 23.87
N HIS A 310 22.58 -11.05 24.23
CA HIS A 310 21.16 -11.40 24.24
C HIS A 310 20.66 -11.73 22.81
N LEU A 311 20.94 -10.87 21.84
CA LEU A 311 20.56 -11.13 20.44
C LEU A 311 21.22 -12.41 19.89
N ASN A 312 22.49 -12.66 20.22
CA ASN A 312 23.18 -13.89 19.83
C ASN A 312 22.57 -15.14 20.47
N ARG A 313 22.15 -15.10 21.73
CA ARG A 313 21.43 -16.22 22.35
C ARG A 313 20.08 -16.50 21.67
N ALA A 314 19.37 -15.46 21.26
CA ALA A 314 18.13 -15.60 20.50
C ALA A 314 18.39 -16.25 19.13
N LEU A 315 19.46 -15.84 18.44
CA LEU A 315 19.91 -16.43 17.17
C LEU A 315 20.20 -17.93 17.30
N GLU A 316 20.97 -18.33 18.32
CA GLU A 316 21.29 -19.75 18.53
C GLU A 316 20.06 -20.60 18.85
N THR A 317 19.11 -20.03 19.61
CA THR A 317 17.85 -20.73 19.90
C THR A 317 17.00 -20.92 18.64
N MET A 318 16.93 -19.89 17.80
CA MET A 318 16.25 -19.96 16.50
C MET A 318 16.90 -20.97 15.57
N ARG A 319 18.24 -21.02 15.51
CA ARG A 319 18.98 -22.04 14.73
C ARG A 319 18.68 -23.46 15.20
N ALA A 320 18.43 -23.65 16.50
CA ALA A 320 18.00 -24.91 17.09
C ALA A 320 16.52 -25.26 16.82
N GLY A 321 15.82 -24.53 15.94
CA GLY A 321 14.44 -24.82 15.54
C GLY A 321 13.37 -24.05 16.31
N HIS A 322 13.75 -23.21 17.28
CA HIS A 322 12.81 -22.53 18.17
C HIS A 322 12.83 -21.02 17.92
N GLY A 323 11.85 -20.52 17.17
CA GLY A 323 11.80 -19.12 16.78
C GLY A 323 11.75 -18.17 17.97
N ARG A 324 12.21 -16.94 17.74
CA ARG A 324 12.34 -15.91 18.79
C ARG A 324 11.91 -14.55 18.29
N VAL A 325 11.32 -13.78 19.20
CA VAL A 325 10.99 -12.38 18.99
C VAL A 325 11.78 -11.53 19.98
N VAL A 326 12.49 -10.50 19.49
CA VAL A 326 13.23 -9.58 20.34
C VAL A 326 12.84 -8.14 20.03
N GLY A 327 12.28 -7.46 21.04
CA GLY A 327 11.94 -6.04 20.98
C GLY A 327 13.01 -5.17 21.63
N VAL A 328 13.60 -4.24 20.88
CA VAL A 328 14.55 -3.24 21.40
C VAL A 328 13.84 -1.91 21.60
N VAL A 329 13.79 -1.46 22.86
CA VAL A 329 13.08 -0.23 23.27
C VAL A 329 14.07 0.79 23.78
N GLY A 330 13.94 2.04 23.35
CA GLY A 330 14.79 3.12 23.84
C GLY A 330 14.47 4.45 23.20
N GLU A 331 14.95 5.53 23.82
CA GLU A 331 14.74 6.91 23.37
C GLU A 331 15.34 7.18 21.98
N ALA A 332 15.03 8.34 21.39
CA ALA A 332 15.67 8.76 20.15
C ALA A 332 17.19 8.94 20.35
N GLY A 333 18.00 8.44 19.40
CA GLY A 333 19.46 8.63 19.42
C GLY A 333 20.27 7.66 20.29
N VAL A 334 19.63 6.78 21.08
CA VAL A 334 20.34 5.85 22.00
C VAL A 334 21.06 4.67 21.32
N GLY A 335 20.92 4.50 20.00
CA GLY A 335 21.64 3.48 19.23
C GLY A 335 20.87 2.20 18.88
N LYS A 336 19.53 2.21 18.88
CA LYS A 336 18.69 1.03 18.52
C LYS A 336 19.04 0.43 17.16
N SER A 337 18.99 1.24 16.10
CA SER A 337 19.38 0.80 14.75
C SER A 337 20.84 0.36 14.72
N ARG A 338 21.72 1.01 15.51
CA ARG A 338 23.14 0.64 15.61
C ARG A 338 23.36 -0.77 16.15
N LEU A 339 22.63 -1.12 17.20
CA LEU A 339 22.67 -2.47 17.76
C LEU A 339 22.22 -3.52 16.71
N PHE A 340 21.14 -3.27 15.98
CA PHE A 340 20.65 -4.18 14.93
C PHE A 340 21.64 -4.35 13.78
N HIS A 341 22.29 -3.28 13.36
CA HIS A 341 23.33 -3.36 12.33
C HIS A 341 24.54 -4.18 12.78
N GLU A 342 25.08 -3.92 13.97
CA GLU A 342 26.21 -4.68 14.53
C GLU A 342 25.87 -6.17 14.67
N PHE A 343 24.65 -6.48 15.10
CA PHE A 343 24.17 -7.86 15.15
C PHE A 343 24.03 -8.48 13.75
N LYS A 344 23.44 -7.75 12.79
CA LYS A 344 23.22 -8.23 11.41
C LYS A 344 24.54 -8.53 10.70
N GLU A 345 25.53 -7.65 10.80
CA GLU A 345 26.85 -7.85 10.17
C GLU A 345 27.54 -9.11 10.67
N ARG A 346 27.33 -9.49 11.94
CA ARG A 346 27.87 -10.72 12.54
C ARG A 346 27.03 -11.97 12.20
N SER A 347 25.73 -11.81 11.95
CA SER A 347 24.77 -12.91 11.81
C SER A 347 24.32 -13.22 10.37
N ARG A 348 24.71 -12.42 9.38
CA ARG A 348 24.30 -12.53 7.95
C ARG A 348 24.66 -13.85 7.27
N ARG A 349 25.66 -14.60 7.75
CA ARG A 349 26.13 -15.81 7.06
C ARG A 349 25.12 -16.95 7.22
N GLY A 350 24.59 -17.43 6.09
CA GLY A 350 23.73 -18.61 6.02
C GLY A 350 22.29 -18.41 6.48
N ALA A 351 21.78 -17.17 6.43
CA ALA A 351 20.39 -16.83 6.76
C ALA A 351 19.82 -15.86 5.71
N LEU A 352 18.53 -15.95 5.45
CA LEU A 352 17.80 -14.94 4.68
C LEU A 352 17.49 -13.76 5.61
N VAL A 353 17.99 -12.57 5.31
CA VAL A 353 17.75 -11.36 6.11
C VAL A 353 16.88 -10.40 5.32
N LEU A 354 15.69 -10.13 5.82
CA LEU A 354 14.75 -9.17 5.26
C LEU A 354 14.58 -8.02 6.26
N GLU A 355 14.73 -6.79 5.79
CA GLU A 355 14.55 -5.59 6.61
C GLU A 355 13.54 -4.64 5.99
N THR A 356 12.80 -3.95 6.85
CA THR A 356 11.87 -2.88 6.50
C THR A 356 11.83 -1.85 7.62
N PHE A 357 11.40 -0.64 7.30
CA PHE A 357 11.37 0.49 8.22
C PHE A 357 10.07 1.27 8.07
N SER A 358 9.59 1.83 9.18
CA SER A 358 8.43 2.70 9.19
C SER A 358 8.88 4.16 9.05
N VAL A 359 8.17 4.96 8.26
CA VAL A 359 8.44 6.39 8.09
C VAL A 359 7.38 7.24 8.81
N SER A 360 7.73 8.45 9.22
CA SER A 360 6.85 9.30 10.06
C SER A 360 5.47 9.62 9.45
N HIS A 361 5.37 9.65 8.11
CA HIS A 361 4.12 9.78 7.36
C HIS A 361 3.53 8.42 6.91
N GLY A 362 4.22 7.31 7.18
CA GLY A 362 3.89 5.96 6.73
C GLY A 362 2.61 5.39 7.34
N LYS A 363 2.15 5.92 8.48
CA LYS A 363 0.87 5.53 9.11
C LYS A 363 -0.34 5.72 8.20
N ALA A 364 -0.25 6.56 7.17
CA ALA A 364 -1.31 6.80 6.20
C ALA A 364 -1.34 5.77 5.06
N PHE A 365 -0.37 4.85 5.01
CA PHE A 365 -0.21 3.84 3.98
C PHE A 365 -0.32 2.44 4.59
N SER A 366 -1.44 1.77 4.34
CA SER A 366 -1.71 0.42 4.82
C SER A 366 -0.67 -0.57 4.29
N ASN A 367 -0.19 -1.45 5.17
CA ASN A 367 0.75 -2.51 4.84
C ASN A 367 2.08 -2.05 4.22
N LEU A 368 2.42 -0.75 4.24
CA LEU A 368 3.58 -0.25 3.49
C LEU A 368 4.88 -0.96 3.90
N PRO A 369 5.25 -1.07 5.19
CA PRO A 369 6.46 -1.80 5.57
C PRO A 369 6.42 -3.28 5.19
N LEU A 370 5.24 -3.90 5.21
CA LEU A 370 5.05 -5.29 4.78
C LEU A 370 5.20 -5.46 3.26
N ILE A 371 4.62 -4.56 2.47
CA ILE A 371 4.75 -4.53 1.01
C ILE A 371 6.22 -4.35 0.63
N GLU A 372 6.95 -3.43 1.26
CA GLU A 372 8.38 -3.23 1.01
C GLU A 372 9.22 -4.46 1.40
N LEU A 373 8.89 -5.10 2.53
CA LEU A 373 9.50 -6.37 2.92
C LEU A 373 9.28 -7.47 1.86
N LEU A 374 8.07 -7.58 1.31
CA LEU A 374 7.72 -8.56 0.28
C LEU A 374 8.35 -8.23 -1.07
N LYS A 375 8.39 -6.96 -1.48
CA LYS A 375 9.13 -6.53 -2.67
C LYS A 375 10.61 -6.92 -2.56
N ASN A 376 11.22 -6.73 -1.39
CA ASN A 376 12.60 -7.18 -1.13
C ASN A 376 12.73 -8.71 -1.23
N TYR A 377 11.77 -9.45 -0.67
CA TYR A 377 11.76 -10.93 -0.73
C TYR A 377 11.62 -11.48 -2.16
N PHE A 378 10.73 -10.88 -2.97
CA PHE A 378 10.49 -11.26 -4.36
C PHE A 378 11.44 -10.57 -5.36
N GLN A 379 12.32 -9.70 -4.89
CA GLN A 379 13.26 -8.91 -5.70
C GLN A 379 12.55 -8.04 -6.75
N ILE A 380 11.44 -7.41 -6.36
CA ILE A 380 10.68 -6.48 -7.20
C ILE A 380 11.34 -5.10 -7.14
N THR A 381 11.62 -4.50 -8.30
CA THR A 381 12.25 -3.18 -8.41
C THR A 381 11.33 -2.16 -9.07
N PRO A 382 11.57 -0.85 -8.93
CA PRO A 382 10.76 0.20 -9.57
C PRO A 382 10.72 0.16 -11.11
N GLN A 383 11.57 -0.66 -11.75
CA GLN A 383 11.63 -0.83 -13.20
C GLN A 383 10.85 -2.05 -13.70
N ASP A 384 10.32 -2.87 -12.79
CA ASP A 384 9.49 -4.00 -13.16
C ASP A 384 8.09 -3.52 -13.54
N ASP A 385 7.62 -3.97 -14.70
CA ASP A 385 6.21 -3.85 -15.06
C ASP A 385 5.38 -4.93 -14.32
N GLU A 386 4.06 -4.75 -14.33
CA GLU A 386 3.13 -5.65 -13.63
C GLU A 386 3.32 -7.12 -14.00
N ARG A 387 3.61 -7.40 -15.27
CA ARG A 387 3.87 -8.75 -15.77
C ARG A 387 5.12 -9.35 -15.12
N ARG A 388 6.24 -8.62 -15.10
CA ARG A 388 7.48 -9.09 -14.47
C ARG A 388 7.32 -9.29 -12.98
N CYS A 389 6.62 -8.39 -12.30
CA CYS A 389 6.30 -8.54 -10.88
C CYS A 389 5.54 -9.86 -10.64
N ARG A 390 4.53 -10.15 -11.48
CA ARG A 390 3.75 -11.40 -11.39
C ARG A 390 4.61 -12.64 -11.63
N GLU A 391 5.47 -12.62 -12.65
CA GLU A 391 6.38 -13.73 -12.97
C GLU A 391 7.35 -14.01 -11.80
N LYS A 392 7.89 -12.96 -11.15
CA LYS A 392 8.77 -13.09 -9.98
C LYS A 392 8.05 -13.71 -8.77
N VAL A 393 6.84 -13.26 -8.46
CA VAL A 393 6.05 -13.78 -7.34
C VAL A 393 5.69 -15.25 -7.56
N ILE A 394 5.12 -15.59 -8.73
CA ILE A 394 4.76 -16.96 -9.08
C ILE A 394 5.99 -17.87 -9.07
N GLY A 395 7.06 -17.46 -9.76
CA GLY A 395 8.27 -18.26 -9.90
C GLY A 395 8.91 -18.57 -8.54
N LYS A 396 9.02 -17.58 -7.66
CA LYS A 396 9.61 -17.76 -6.33
C LYS A 396 8.73 -18.62 -5.42
N ALA A 397 7.41 -18.40 -5.40
CA ALA A 397 6.49 -19.17 -4.56
C ALA A 397 6.45 -20.65 -4.96
N LEU A 398 6.35 -20.95 -6.26
CA LEU A 398 6.28 -22.32 -6.75
C LEU A 398 7.63 -23.06 -6.69
N ALA A 399 8.75 -22.32 -6.74
CA ALA A 399 10.07 -22.89 -6.49
C ALA A 399 10.26 -23.29 -5.02
N LEU A 400 9.61 -22.59 -4.09
CA LEU A 400 9.63 -22.92 -2.67
C LEU A 400 8.77 -24.15 -2.37
N GLU A 401 7.55 -24.17 -2.90
CA GLU A 401 6.62 -25.30 -2.78
C GLU A 401 5.57 -25.29 -3.90
N ARG A 402 5.42 -26.41 -4.61
CA ARG A 402 4.45 -26.50 -5.73
C ARG A 402 3.01 -26.27 -5.30
N GLY A 403 2.65 -26.61 -4.06
CA GLY A 403 1.30 -26.41 -3.52
C GLY A 403 0.95 -24.95 -3.22
N PHE A 404 1.88 -24.00 -3.35
CA PHE A 404 1.62 -22.58 -3.07
C PHE A 404 0.95 -21.82 -4.20
N GLU A 405 0.49 -22.51 -5.25
CA GLU A 405 -0.31 -21.90 -6.34
C GLU A 405 -1.53 -21.15 -5.78
N ASP A 406 -2.20 -21.71 -4.78
CA ASP A 406 -3.37 -21.11 -4.13
C ASP A 406 -3.03 -19.90 -3.24
N LEU A 407 -1.75 -19.72 -2.86
CA LEU A 407 -1.31 -18.59 -2.03
C LEU A 407 -0.97 -17.36 -2.87
N VAL A 408 -0.53 -17.56 -4.12
CA VAL A 408 -0.07 -16.50 -5.04
C VAL A 408 -1.11 -15.38 -5.19
N PRO A 409 -2.41 -15.64 -5.38
CA PRO A 409 -3.40 -14.58 -5.56
C PRO A 409 -3.42 -13.57 -4.39
N TYR A 410 -3.30 -14.04 -3.15
CA TYR A 410 -3.32 -13.18 -1.96
C TYR A 410 -2.09 -12.26 -1.89
N VAL A 411 -0.92 -12.79 -2.28
CA VAL A 411 0.33 -12.03 -2.29
C VAL A 411 0.32 -10.99 -3.41
N LEU A 412 -0.12 -11.36 -4.62
CA LEU A 412 -0.26 -10.43 -5.74
C LEU A 412 -1.26 -9.32 -5.41
N TYR A 413 -2.37 -9.67 -4.77
CA TYR A 413 -3.39 -8.73 -4.32
C TYR A 413 -2.83 -7.69 -3.33
N LEU A 414 -2.08 -8.14 -2.31
CA LEU A 414 -1.43 -7.23 -1.36
C LEU A 414 -0.43 -6.29 -2.04
N LEU A 415 0.32 -6.80 -3.03
CA LEU A 415 1.29 -6.02 -3.80
C LEU A 415 0.64 -5.10 -4.86
N GLY A 416 -0.68 -5.20 -5.08
CA GLY A 416 -1.38 -4.42 -6.10
C GLY A 416 -1.09 -4.83 -7.53
N ILE A 417 -0.70 -6.08 -7.76
CA ILE A 417 -0.33 -6.62 -9.08
C ILE A 417 -1.49 -7.45 -9.63
N GLY A 418 -2.09 -7.03 -10.75
CA GLY A 418 -3.23 -7.70 -11.36
C GLY A 418 -4.59 -7.26 -10.81
N GLU A 419 -5.63 -7.42 -11.62
CA GLU A 419 -6.98 -7.56 -11.09
C GLU A 419 -6.98 -8.87 -10.27
N GLY A 420 -7.10 -8.75 -8.95
CA GLY A 420 -7.32 -9.92 -8.10
C GLY A 420 -8.45 -10.73 -8.73
N GLY A 421 -8.22 -12.02 -8.98
CA GLY A 421 -9.25 -12.86 -9.62
C GLY A 421 -10.60 -12.66 -8.92
N SER A 422 -11.71 -12.73 -9.66
CA SER A 422 -13.05 -12.37 -9.18
C SER A 422 -13.36 -12.88 -7.76
N VAL A 423 -12.92 -14.12 -7.46
CA VAL A 423 -13.04 -14.78 -6.15
C VAL A 423 -12.45 -13.97 -4.99
N LEU A 424 -11.29 -13.33 -5.15
CA LEU A 424 -10.70 -12.51 -4.09
C LEU A 424 -11.51 -11.25 -3.86
N VAL A 425 -11.94 -10.55 -4.92
CA VAL A 425 -12.72 -9.31 -4.81
C VAL A 425 -14.04 -9.57 -4.07
N GLU A 426 -14.65 -10.72 -4.31
CA GLU A 426 -15.90 -11.19 -3.71
C GLU A 426 -15.79 -11.74 -2.28
N MET A 427 -14.57 -12.02 -1.84
CA MET A 427 -14.33 -12.54 -0.50
C MET A 427 -14.48 -11.43 0.53
N ASP A 428 -15.09 -11.78 1.67
CA ASP A 428 -15.16 -10.91 2.83
C ASP A 428 -13.78 -10.35 3.18
N PRO A 429 -13.70 -9.04 3.46
CA PRO A 429 -12.43 -8.38 3.65
C PRO A 429 -11.64 -8.92 4.85
N GLN A 430 -12.33 -9.33 5.91
CA GLN A 430 -11.70 -9.89 7.10
C GLN A 430 -11.09 -11.26 6.78
N ILE A 431 -11.82 -12.15 6.11
CA ILE A 431 -11.30 -13.45 5.70
C ILE A 431 -10.17 -13.30 4.70
N ARG A 432 -10.32 -12.43 3.70
CA ARG A 432 -9.27 -12.15 2.72
C ARG A 432 -7.99 -11.65 3.40
N ARG A 433 -8.13 -10.77 4.41
CA ARG A 433 -7.01 -10.31 5.23
C ARG A 433 -6.35 -11.47 5.98
N GLU A 434 -7.13 -12.29 6.68
CA GLU A 434 -6.61 -13.44 7.43
C GLU A 434 -5.89 -14.44 6.52
N ARG A 435 -6.47 -14.75 5.34
CA ARG A 435 -5.82 -15.60 4.34
C ARG A 435 -4.58 -14.97 3.73
N THR A 436 -4.54 -13.65 3.58
CA THR A 436 -3.34 -12.93 3.13
C THR A 436 -2.23 -13.02 4.18
N PHE A 437 -2.56 -12.81 5.46
CA PHE A 437 -1.62 -12.98 6.56
C PHE A 437 -1.11 -14.42 6.65
N ASP A 438 -2.01 -15.40 6.51
CA ASP A 438 -1.66 -16.81 6.50
C ASP A 438 -0.79 -17.19 5.30
N ALA A 439 -1.07 -16.67 4.10
CA ALA A 439 -0.25 -16.89 2.90
C ALA A 439 1.18 -16.40 3.10
N ILE A 440 1.35 -15.20 3.67
CA ILE A 440 2.68 -14.63 3.95
C ILE A 440 3.38 -15.42 5.07
N ARG A 441 2.64 -15.82 6.11
CA ARG A 441 3.16 -16.69 7.17
C ARG A 441 3.63 -18.03 6.60
N GLN A 442 2.83 -18.69 5.77
CA GLN A 442 3.17 -19.95 5.11
C GLN A 442 4.45 -19.82 4.28
N LEU A 443 4.59 -18.74 3.51
CA LEU A 443 5.82 -18.44 2.77
C LEU A 443 7.03 -18.36 3.68
N PHE A 444 7.00 -17.53 4.74
CA PHE A 444 8.15 -17.37 5.63
C PHE A 444 8.44 -18.60 6.48
N VAL A 445 7.42 -19.31 6.96
CA VAL A 445 7.59 -20.55 7.72
C VAL A 445 8.21 -21.63 6.82
N ARG A 446 7.74 -21.77 5.58
CA ARG A 446 8.30 -22.74 4.63
C ARG A 446 9.73 -22.38 4.22
N GLU A 447 10.01 -21.11 3.97
CA GLU A 447 11.36 -20.61 3.72
C GLU A 447 12.28 -20.91 4.91
N SER A 448 11.77 -20.77 6.14
CA SER A 448 12.49 -21.09 7.38
C SER A 448 12.93 -22.55 7.47
N GLN A 449 12.22 -23.48 6.82
CA GLN A 449 12.58 -24.89 6.74
C GLN A 449 13.73 -25.17 5.75
N ASN A 450 13.97 -24.27 4.80
CA ASN A 450 15.11 -24.35 3.89
C ASN A 450 16.34 -23.65 4.50
N GLN A 451 16.15 -22.47 5.09
CA GLN A 451 17.22 -21.67 5.69
C GLN A 451 16.69 -20.80 6.84
N PRO A 452 17.49 -20.44 7.86
CA PRO A 452 17.08 -19.48 8.88
C PRO A 452 16.62 -18.14 8.28
N VAL A 453 15.56 -17.55 8.82
CA VAL A 453 14.99 -16.27 8.33
C VAL A 453 15.04 -15.21 9.43
N HIS A 454 15.66 -14.06 9.14
CA HIS A 454 15.67 -12.89 10.02
C HIS A 454 14.74 -11.82 9.45
N LEU A 455 13.75 -11.41 10.23
CA LEU A 455 12.82 -10.35 9.86
C LEU A 455 13.09 -9.14 10.76
N LEU A 456 13.50 -8.02 10.17
CA LEU A 456 13.82 -6.79 10.90
C LEU A 456 12.78 -5.71 10.57
N PHE A 457 12.04 -5.26 11.58
CA PHE A 457 11.14 -4.10 11.47
C PHE A 457 11.65 -2.97 12.35
N GLU A 458 12.02 -1.85 11.72
CA GLU A 458 12.49 -0.67 12.44
C GLU A 458 11.40 0.41 12.60
N ASP A 459 11.50 1.13 13.72
CA ASP A 459 10.71 2.29 14.08
C ASP A 459 9.20 2.05 14.18
N LEU A 460 8.79 1.01 14.91
CA LEU A 460 7.37 0.61 15.02
C LEU A 460 6.46 1.71 15.61
N GLN A 461 7.01 2.76 16.25
CA GLN A 461 6.21 3.92 16.65
C GLN A 461 5.46 4.59 15.47
N TRP A 462 5.94 4.36 14.24
CA TRP A 462 5.35 4.86 12.99
C TRP A 462 4.66 3.78 12.15
N LEU A 463 4.51 2.56 12.67
CA LEU A 463 3.86 1.44 11.98
C LEU A 463 2.39 1.75 11.68
N ASP A 464 1.91 1.32 10.51
CA ASP A 464 0.48 1.33 10.19
C ASP A 464 -0.25 0.17 10.91
N ARG A 465 -1.57 0.30 11.03
CA ARG A 465 -2.39 -0.64 11.81
C ARG A 465 -2.44 -2.03 11.20
N GLU A 466 -2.42 -2.15 9.88
CA GLU A 466 -2.52 -3.45 9.22
C GLU A 466 -1.20 -4.21 9.31
N THR A 467 -0.05 -3.54 9.17
CA THR A 467 1.26 -4.17 9.47
C THR A 467 1.38 -4.54 10.96
N GLU A 468 0.84 -3.73 11.87
CA GLU A 468 0.81 -4.06 13.32
C GLU A 468 -0.04 -5.32 13.59
N ALA A 469 -1.19 -5.44 12.93
CA ALA A 469 -2.04 -6.62 13.00
C ALA A 469 -1.34 -7.86 12.43
N PHE A 470 -0.65 -7.72 11.29
CA PHE A 470 0.17 -8.79 10.71
C PHE A 470 1.30 -9.22 11.64
N LEU A 471 2.04 -8.28 12.24
CA LEU A 471 3.10 -8.61 13.19
C LEU A 471 2.56 -9.37 14.40
N SER A 472 1.41 -8.95 14.93
CA SER A 472 0.73 -9.66 16.03
C SER A 472 0.41 -11.11 15.61
N TYR A 473 -0.19 -11.29 14.43
CA TYR A 473 -0.52 -12.61 13.87
C TYR A 473 0.73 -13.47 13.64
N LEU A 474 1.79 -12.91 13.05
CA LEU A 474 3.02 -13.63 12.76
C LEU A 474 3.72 -14.08 14.04
N ILE A 475 3.77 -13.23 15.07
CA ILE A 475 4.42 -13.51 16.35
C ILE A 475 3.87 -14.78 16.97
N ASP A 476 2.56 -15.00 16.95
CA ASP A 476 1.94 -16.21 17.52
C ASP A 476 2.39 -17.50 16.82
N HIS A 477 2.91 -17.43 15.60
CA HIS A 477 3.34 -18.57 14.79
C HIS A 477 4.87 -18.69 14.64
N VAL A 478 5.65 -17.76 15.21
CA VAL A 478 7.12 -17.81 15.22
C VAL A 478 7.70 -18.99 16.00
N PRO A 479 7.17 -19.43 17.17
CA PRO A 479 7.84 -20.43 18.02
C PRO A 479 8.25 -21.73 17.33
N ASP A 480 7.44 -22.21 16.39
CA ASP A 480 7.63 -23.50 15.70
C ASP A 480 8.45 -23.39 14.40
N ALA A 481 9.08 -22.23 14.14
CA ALA A 481 9.81 -21.94 12.92
C ALA A 481 11.23 -21.44 13.18
N ARG A 482 12.14 -21.57 12.20
CA ARG A 482 13.50 -20.99 12.25
C ARG A 482 13.48 -19.51 11.87
N ILE A 483 12.65 -18.74 12.56
CA ILE A 483 12.43 -17.31 12.34
C ILE A 483 12.91 -16.51 13.56
N LEU A 484 13.74 -15.51 13.32
CA LEU A 484 14.13 -14.50 14.31
C LEU A 484 13.51 -13.16 13.90
N LEU A 485 12.49 -12.73 14.64
CA LEU A 485 11.84 -11.44 14.43
C LEU A 485 12.43 -10.39 15.38
N LEU A 486 13.04 -9.36 14.80
CA LEU A 486 13.65 -8.25 15.50
C LEU A 486 12.84 -6.98 15.24
N VAL A 487 12.38 -6.34 16.32
CA VAL A 487 11.60 -5.10 16.23
C VAL A 487 12.20 -4.02 17.11
N ASN A 488 12.21 -2.76 16.68
CA ASN A 488 12.63 -1.65 17.53
C ASN A 488 11.62 -0.50 17.60
N TYR A 489 11.53 0.15 18.76
CA TYR A 489 10.55 1.21 18.99
C TYR A 489 10.91 2.15 20.14
N ARG A 490 10.18 3.27 20.24
CA ARG A 490 10.28 4.22 21.35
C ARG A 490 9.39 3.82 22.53
N PRO A 491 9.73 4.20 23.78
CA PRO A 491 8.96 3.83 24.97
C PRO A 491 7.47 4.18 24.94
N GLU A 492 7.08 5.22 24.19
CA GLU A 492 5.67 5.63 24.01
C GLU A 492 4.84 4.57 23.27
N TYR A 493 5.46 3.77 22.41
CA TYR A 493 4.77 2.72 21.65
C TYR A 493 4.57 1.48 22.51
N ARG A 494 3.31 1.02 22.58
CA ARG A 494 2.90 -0.15 23.37
C ARG A 494 2.51 -1.29 22.44
N PRO A 495 3.42 -2.22 22.11
CA PRO A 495 3.07 -3.36 21.27
C PRO A 495 2.05 -4.26 21.96
N ALA A 496 1.05 -4.71 21.22
CA ALA A 496 -0.01 -5.60 21.73
C ALA A 496 0.56 -6.94 22.25
N TRP A 497 1.68 -7.39 21.68
CA TRP A 497 2.35 -8.67 21.98
C TRP A 497 3.41 -8.59 23.10
N ALA A 498 3.45 -7.51 23.89
CA ALA A 498 4.47 -7.30 24.91
C ALA A 498 4.52 -8.39 26.02
N GLY A 499 3.46 -9.20 26.16
CA GLY A 499 3.33 -10.24 27.19
C GLY A 499 3.56 -11.69 26.72
N ALA A 500 3.87 -11.93 25.45
CA ALA A 500 4.03 -13.30 24.93
C ALA A 500 5.34 -13.97 25.44
N VAL A 501 5.29 -15.28 25.69
CA VAL A 501 6.37 -16.04 26.38
C VAL A 501 7.67 -16.12 25.57
N HIS A 502 7.57 -16.19 24.24
CA HIS A 502 8.70 -16.23 23.29
C HIS A 502 9.18 -14.84 22.85
N CYS A 503 8.58 -13.77 23.40
CA CYS A 503 9.01 -12.40 23.22
C CYS A 503 9.95 -11.98 24.35
N SER A 504 11.13 -11.50 24.00
CA SER A 504 12.07 -10.88 24.94
C SER A 504 12.20 -9.39 24.64
N ARG A 505 12.45 -8.60 25.68
CA ARG A 505 12.60 -7.14 25.55
C ARG A 505 13.97 -6.70 26.05
N ILE A 506 14.67 -5.94 25.21
CA ILE A 506 15.92 -5.25 25.55
C ILE A 506 15.58 -3.77 25.70
N ARG A 507 15.81 -3.22 26.88
CA ARG A 507 15.67 -1.78 27.13
C ARG A 507 17.05 -1.13 26.98
N LEU A 508 17.19 -0.30 25.95
CA LEU A 508 18.39 0.45 25.65
C LEU A 508 18.35 1.80 26.37
N GLU A 509 19.03 1.86 27.52
CA GLU A 509 19.29 3.10 28.26
C GLU A 509 20.37 3.94 27.55
N PRO A 510 20.61 5.22 27.89
CA PRO A 510 21.83 5.93 27.50
C PRO A 510 23.11 5.17 27.92
N LEU A 511 24.27 5.48 27.30
CA LEU A 511 25.52 4.84 27.69
C LEU A 511 25.90 5.21 29.12
N GLY A 512 26.33 4.21 29.90
CA GLY A 512 26.87 4.45 31.24
C GLY A 512 28.16 5.29 31.18
N PRO A 513 28.58 5.89 32.31
CA PRO A 513 29.72 6.83 32.33
C PRO A 513 31.00 6.27 31.71
N SER A 514 31.31 4.98 31.93
CA SER A 514 32.50 4.33 31.36
C SER A 514 32.41 4.20 29.83
N ASP A 515 31.29 3.73 29.32
CA ASP A 515 31.10 3.50 27.88
C ASP A 515 30.97 4.82 27.12
N ALA A 516 30.29 5.81 27.70
CA ALA A 516 30.20 7.15 27.15
C ALA A 516 31.59 7.83 27.09
N GLN A 517 32.41 7.66 28.13
CA GLN A 517 33.81 8.11 28.11
C GLN A 517 34.62 7.38 27.03
N GLY A 518 34.37 6.09 26.81
CA GLY A 518 34.96 5.31 25.74
C GLY A 518 34.60 5.85 24.34
N LEU A 519 33.32 6.15 24.11
CA LEU A 519 32.85 6.77 22.87
C LEU A 519 33.46 8.16 22.68
N LEU A 520 33.42 9.02 23.69
CA LEU A 520 34.04 10.35 23.64
C LEU A 520 35.56 10.28 23.42
N THR A 521 36.22 9.23 23.91
CA THR A 521 37.66 9.02 23.63
C THR A 521 37.89 8.61 22.18
N ALA A 522 37.00 7.79 21.60
CA ALA A 522 37.05 7.46 20.17
C ALA A 522 36.77 8.69 19.29
N LEU A 523 35.82 9.55 19.67
CA LEU A 523 35.45 10.75 18.93
C LEU A 523 36.50 11.88 19.08
N LEU A 524 36.98 12.14 20.30
CA LEU A 524 37.83 13.30 20.60
C LEU A 524 39.33 12.99 20.59
N GLY A 525 39.73 11.78 20.95
CA GLY A 525 41.12 11.38 21.14
C GLY A 525 41.57 11.28 22.60
N GLU A 526 42.82 10.89 22.81
CA GLU A 526 43.39 10.57 24.13
C GLU A 526 44.09 11.74 24.85
N ASP A 527 44.10 12.95 24.25
CA ASP A 527 44.79 14.11 24.84
C ASP A 527 44.21 14.45 26.23
N ARG A 528 45.11 14.63 27.21
CA ARG A 528 44.74 14.94 28.60
C ARG A 528 44.04 16.28 28.74
N THR A 529 44.29 17.22 27.83
CA THR A 529 43.62 18.53 27.80
C THR A 529 42.11 18.42 27.54
N LEU A 530 41.65 17.32 26.94
CA LEU A 530 40.24 17.08 26.64
C LEU A 530 39.44 16.50 27.81
N VAL A 531 40.09 16.10 28.92
CA VAL A 531 39.40 15.44 30.05
C VAL A 531 38.25 16.28 30.62
N PRO A 532 38.41 17.60 30.90
CA PRO A 532 37.29 18.39 31.42
C PRO A 532 36.20 18.63 30.37
N LEU A 533 36.55 18.65 29.07
CA LEU A 533 35.57 18.72 28.00
C LEU A 533 34.74 17.43 27.90
N LYS A 534 35.38 16.25 27.99
CA LYS A 534 34.68 14.97 28.00
C LYS A 534 33.68 14.89 29.16
N GLN A 535 34.06 15.37 30.35
CA GLN A 535 33.16 15.46 31.51
C GLN A 535 31.99 16.39 31.24
N LEU A 536 32.25 17.59 30.70
CA LEU A 536 31.20 18.56 30.39
C LEU A 536 30.21 18.01 29.34
N ILE A 537 30.71 17.37 28.28
CA ILE A 537 29.87 16.74 27.25
C ILE A 537 29.05 15.62 27.89
N LEU A 538 29.65 14.76 28.71
CA LEU A 538 28.94 13.68 29.40
C LEU A 538 27.81 14.22 30.30
N GLU A 539 28.08 15.27 31.08
CA GLU A 539 27.09 15.91 31.95
C GLU A 539 25.92 16.52 31.17
N LYS A 540 26.19 17.13 30.02
CA LYS A 540 25.16 17.79 29.20
C LYS A 540 24.37 16.83 28.32
N THR A 541 24.99 15.73 27.92
CA THR A 541 24.38 14.76 26.99
C THR A 541 23.74 13.57 27.68
N GLU A 542 23.99 13.41 28.98
CA GLU A 542 23.51 12.30 29.81
C GLU A 542 23.80 10.92 29.17
N GLY A 543 24.91 10.82 28.44
CA GLY A 543 25.34 9.57 27.79
C GLY A 543 24.56 9.18 26.53
N ASN A 544 23.75 10.06 25.94
CA ASN A 544 23.10 9.80 24.65
C ASN A 544 24.14 9.84 23.50
N PRO A 545 24.41 8.71 22.80
CA PRO A 545 25.47 8.62 21.78
C PRO A 545 25.31 9.63 20.66
N PHE A 546 24.10 9.74 20.11
CA PHE A 546 23.80 10.69 19.04
C PHE A 546 24.04 12.14 19.51
N PHE A 547 23.63 12.46 20.73
CA PHE A 547 23.83 13.80 21.26
C PHE A 547 25.32 14.12 21.45
N MET A 548 26.11 13.16 21.93
CA MET A 548 27.55 13.31 22.08
C MET A 548 28.24 13.57 20.73
N GLU A 549 27.91 12.81 19.70
CA GLU A 549 28.43 13.01 18.34
C GLU A 549 28.11 14.42 17.82
N GLU A 550 26.86 14.87 17.96
CA GLU A 550 26.41 16.19 17.51
C GLU A 550 27.08 17.34 18.26
N VAL A 551 27.32 17.20 19.57
CA VAL A 551 28.04 18.19 20.37
C VAL A 551 29.50 18.27 19.92
N VAL A 552 30.17 17.14 19.73
CA VAL A 552 31.56 17.12 19.22
C VAL A 552 31.63 17.78 17.85
N GLN A 553 30.72 17.44 16.95
CA GLN A 553 30.65 18.05 15.62
C GLN A 553 30.44 19.57 15.69
N THR A 554 29.54 20.03 16.54
CA THR A 554 29.28 21.47 16.76
C THR A 554 30.53 22.20 17.23
N LEU A 555 31.30 21.60 18.15
CA LEU A 555 32.52 22.21 18.68
C LEU A 555 33.67 22.25 17.64
N VAL A 556 33.71 21.30 16.71
CA VAL A 556 34.62 21.32 15.56
C VAL A 556 34.22 22.45 14.60
N GLU A 557 32.93 22.61 14.32
CA GLU A 557 32.40 23.68 13.47
C GLU A 557 32.69 25.09 14.04
N GLU A 558 32.62 25.24 15.36
CA GLU A 558 32.98 26.48 16.07
C GLU A 558 34.48 26.79 16.05
N LYS A 559 35.32 25.84 15.63
CA LYS A 559 36.78 25.87 15.79
C LYS A 559 37.23 25.90 17.26
N SER A 560 36.32 25.56 18.18
CA SER A 560 36.61 25.31 19.59
C SER A 560 37.46 24.04 19.75
N LEU A 561 37.31 23.10 18.81
CA LEU A 561 38.17 21.93 18.61
C LEU A 561 38.92 22.04 17.27
N LEU A 562 40.23 21.80 17.30
CA LEU A 562 41.08 21.75 16.10
C LEU A 562 41.76 20.39 15.97
N GLY A 563 41.90 19.88 14.74
CA GLY A 563 42.55 18.59 14.44
C GLY A 563 41.66 17.67 13.60
N GLU A 564 42.03 16.40 13.57
CA GLU A 564 41.29 15.34 12.90
C GLU A 564 40.45 14.53 13.90
N ALA A 565 39.43 13.81 13.40
CA ALA A 565 38.60 12.93 14.22
C ALA A 565 39.44 11.96 15.08
N GLY A 566 39.16 11.89 16.38
CA GLY A 566 39.93 11.10 17.34
C GLY A 566 41.30 11.67 17.71
N ARG A 567 41.66 12.88 17.26
CA ARG A 567 42.92 13.58 17.55
C ARG A 567 42.74 15.09 17.71
N TYR A 568 41.63 15.51 18.33
CA TYR A 568 41.34 16.92 18.52
C TYR A 568 42.14 17.54 19.66
N ARG A 569 42.30 18.85 19.60
CA ARG A 569 42.80 19.70 20.69
C ARG A 569 41.81 20.82 20.94
N ILE A 570 41.60 21.14 22.21
CA ILE A 570 40.71 22.24 22.61
C ILE A 570 41.48 23.56 22.59
N VAL A 571 40.85 24.60 22.02
CA VAL A 571 41.43 25.95 21.90
C VAL A 571 40.97 26.86 23.04
N GLU A 572 39.75 26.65 23.54
CA GLU A 572 39.12 27.45 24.59
C GLU A 572 39.01 26.70 25.92
N THR A 573 38.70 27.41 27.00
CA THR A 573 38.50 26.78 28.31
C THR A 573 37.15 26.05 28.32
N PRO A 574 37.06 24.77 28.73
CA PRO A 574 35.80 24.02 28.69
C PRO A 574 34.62 24.71 29.38
N ALA A 575 34.86 25.46 30.47
CA ALA A 575 33.82 26.14 31.24
C ALA A 575 33.15 27.33 30.52
N THR A 576 33.74 27.85 29.43
CA THR A 576 33.17 28.96 28.65
C THR A 576 32.32 28.49 27.47
N LEU A 577 32.32 27.18 27.17
CA LEU A 577 31.57 26.62 26.06
C LEU A 577 30.07 26.53 26.37
N HIS A 578 29.25 27.11 25.51
CA HIS A 578 27.80 27.00 25.62
C HIS A 578 27.31 25.74 24.91
N ILE A 579 27.13 24.65 25.67
CA ILE A 579 26.54 23.41 25.16
C ILE A 579 25.06 23.39 25.54
N PRO A 580 24.12 23.45 24.57
CA PRO A 580 22.70 23.31 24.82
C PRO A 580 22.40 22.00 25.57
N THR A 581 21.37 22.00 26.42
CA THR A 581 21.01 20.85 27.27
C THR A 581 20.08 19.85 26.58
N THR A 582 19.72 20.08 25.31
CA THR A 582 18.83 19.20 24.55
C THR A 582 19.40 18.95 23.15
N VAL A 583 19.15 17.74 22.63
CA VAL A 583 19.52 17.35 21.26
C VAL A 583 18.91 18.30 20.22
N GLN A 584 17.64 18.69 20.43
CA GLN A 584 16.96 19.65 19.55
C GLN A 584 17.63 21.04 19.59
N GLY A 585 18.11 21.48 20.75
CA GLY A 585 18.83 22.74 20.91
C GLY A 585 20.17 22.76 20.18
N VAL A 586 20.92 21.66 20.23
CA VAL A 586 22.17 21.53 19.44
C VAL A 586 21.91 21.53 17.95
N LEU A 587 20.94 20.75 17.48
CA LEU A 587 20.57 20.73 16.06
C LEU A 587 20.08 22.11 15.58
N ALA A 588 19.26 22.80 16.36
CA ALA A 588 18.79 24.14 16.03
C ALA A 588 19.96 25.14 15.95
N ALA A 589 20.89 25.10 16.91
CA ALA A 589 22.08 25.96 16.91
C ALA A 589 23.00 25.70 15.70
N ARG A 590 23.19 24.43 15.30
CA ARG A 590 23.92 24.09 14.07
C ARG A 590 23.21 24.64 12.82
N ILE A 591 21.89 24.46 12.72
CA ILE A 591 21.10 24.99 11.59
C ILE A 591 21.15 26.53 11.53
N ASP A 592 21.12 27.22 12.67
CA ASP A 592 21.16 28.68 12.74
C ASP A 592 22.49 29.29 12.27
N ARG A 593 23.56 28.50 12.22
CA ARG A 593 24.88 28.93 11.73
C ARG A 593 25.08 28.74 10.24
N LEU A 594 24.20 27.98 9.58
CA LEU A 594 24.25 27.84 8.14
C LEU A 594 24.04 29.21 7.48
N PRO A 595 24.77 29.51 6.39
CA PRO A 595 24.44 30.60 5.50
C PRO A 595 22.95 30.56 5.12
N VAL A 596 22.36 31.74 4.92
CA VAL A 596 20.91 31.87 4.70
C VAL A 596 20.40 30.95 3.58
N GLU A 597 21.13 30.87 2.48
CA GLU A 597 20.78 30.03 1.31
C GLU A 597 20.81 28.53 1.63
N GLU A 598 21.80 28.06 2.39
CA GLU A 598 21.94 26.67 2.83
C GLU A 598 20.87 26.30 3.86
N LYS A 599 20.59 27.21 4.80
CA LYS A 599 19.52 27.06 5.79
C LYS A 599 18.15 26.96 5.12
N GLU A 600 17.86 27.86 4.18
CA GLU A 600 16.60 27.84 3.43
C GLU A 600 16.45 26.54 2.62
N LEU A 601 17.53 26.06 1.99
CA LEU A 601 17.54 24.78 1.29
C LEU A 601 17.24 23.63 2.25
N LEU A 602 17.96 23.51 3.37
CA LEU A 602 17.76 22.45 4.36
C LEU A 602 16.31 22.43 4.90
N GLN A 603 15.74 23.59 5.18
CA GLN A 603 14.35 23.73 5.61
C GLN A 603 13.35 23.31 4.51
N ALA A 604 13.63 23.63 3.25
CA ALA A 604 12.82 23.16 2.13
C ALA A 604 12.87 21.63 2.00
N LEU A 605 14.07 21.03 2.07
CA LEU A 605 14.27 19.58 2.05
C LEU A 605 13.49 18.89 3.18
N ALA A 606 13.42 19.51 4.36
CA ALA A 606 12.69 18.96 5.50
C ALA A 606 11.19 18.81 5.26
N VAL A 607 10.60 19.68 4.43
CA VAL A 607 9.20 19.61 3.99
C VAL A 607 8.99 18.52 2.95
N ILE A 608 9.96 18.30 2.05
CA ILE A 608 9.87 17.26 1.01
C ILE A 608 9.72 15.88 1.64
N GLY A 609 10.59 15.57 2.60
CA GLY A 609 10.61 14.26 3.24
C GLY A 609 12.00 13.88 3.74
N HIS A 610 12.18 12.61 4.07
CA HIS A 610 13.47 12.10 4.54
C HIS A 610 14.41 11.75 3.38
N GLU A 611 13.87 11.24 2.27
CA GLU A 611 14.59 10.87 1.06
C GLU A 611 13.92 11.49 -0.15
N PHE A 612 14.71 12.02 -1.07
CA PHE A 612 14.17 12.74 -2.22
C PHE A 612 15.15 12.75 -3.40
N PRO A 613 14.66 12.55 -4.64
CA PRO A 613 15.49 12.61 -5.83
C PRO A 613 15.90 14.05 -6.17
N PHE A 614 17.05 14.21 -6.82
CA PHE A 614 17.53 15.53 -7.25
C PHE A 614 16.51 16.26 -8.13
N SER A 615 15.81 15.56 -9.03
CA SER A 615 14.74 16.14 -9.86
C SER A 615 13.67 16.87 -9.05
N LEU A 616 13.26 16.30 -7.91
CA LEU A 616 12.24 16.86 -7.02
C LEU A 616 12.77 18.10 -6.29
N ILE A 617 14.01 18.05 -5.76
CA ILE A 617 14.66 19.22 -5.15
C ILE A 617 14.75 20.36 -6.17
N ARG A 618 15.26 20.06 -7.38
CA ARG A 618 15.46 21.02 -8.46
C ARG A 618 14.17 21.72 -8.83
N ARG A 619 13.08 20.96 -9.01
CA ARG A 619 11.76 21.51 -9.34
C ARG A 619 11.22 22.41 -8.21
N ILE A 620 11.43 22.00 -6.95
CA ILE A 620 10.99 22.78 -5.80
C ILE A 620 11.82 24.04 -5.68
N CYS A 621 13.14 24.03 -5.87
CA CYS A 621 14.03 25.19 -5.73
C CYS A 621 14.03 26.15 -6.96
N GLY A 622 13.62 25.70 -8.15
CA GLY A 622 13.36 26.51 -9.35
C GLY A 622 14.24 26.15 -10.56
N GLU A 623 13.73 26.35 -11.79
CA GLU A 623 14.35 25.83 -13.03
C GLU A 623 15.19 26.87 -13.80
N VAL A 624 16.51 26.86 -13.62
CA VAL A 624 17.49 27.48 -14.54
C VAL A 624 18.79 26.68 -14.46
N ALA A 625 19.44 26.35 -15.57
CA ALA A 625 20.70 25.58 -15.56
C ALA A 625 21.81 26.21 -14.68
N ALA A 626 21.94 27.54 -14.67
CA ALA A 626 22.84 28.28 -13.76
C ALA A 626 22.50 28.09 -12.27
N ARG A 627 21.27 27.67 -11.94
CA ARG A 627 20.86 27.31 -10.58
C ARG A 627 21.10 25.84 -10.25
N ASP A 628 21.33 24.97 -11.24
CA ASP A 628 21.60 23.55 -10.98
C ASP A 628 23.02 23.37 -10.41
N ASP A 629 24.01 24.04 -10.98
CA ASP A 629 25.39 24.05 -10.46
C ASP A 629 25.43 24.66 -9.05
N GLU A 630 24.71 25.76 -8.86
CA GLU A 630 24.58 26.42 -7.56
C GLU A 630 23.84 25.56 -6.52
N LEU A 631 22.75 24.88 -6.93
CA LEU A 631 22.02 23.96 -6.07
C LEU A 631 22.88 22.76 -5.68
N ARG A 632 23.64 22.19 -6.62
CA ARG A 632 24.61 21.13 -6.33
C ARG A 632 25.70 21.60 -5.37
N ARG A 633 26.18 22.85 -5.52
CA ARG A 633 27.12 23.46 -4.58
C ARG A 633 26.54 23.57 -3.17
N LEU A 634 25.31 24.05 -3.03
CA LEU A 634 24.61 24.14 -1.74
C LEU A 634 24.35 22.76 -1.12
N LEU A 635 23.96 21.77 -1.92
CA LEU A 635 23.77 20.39 -1.46
C LEU A 635 25.10 19.77 -1.01
N ALA A 636 26.20 20.00 -1.74
CA ALA A 636 27.54 19.56 -1.36
C ALA A 636 28.01 20.22 -0.06
N HIS A 637 27.66 21.49 0.18
CA HIS A 637 27.93 22.16 1.46
C HIS A 637 27.11 21.56 2.61
N LEU A 638 25.81 21.31 2.42
CA LEU A 638 24.97 20.64 3.42
C LEU A 638 25.44 19.20 3.69
N GLU A 639 26.00 18.52 2.69
CA GLU A 639 26.63 17.21 2.85
C GLU A 639 27.96 17.29 3.61
N ALA A 640 28.82 18.25 3.28
CA ALA A 640 30.07 18.49 4.00
C ALA A 640 29.84 18.90 5.47
N ALA A 641 28.75 19.62 5.73
CA ALA A 641 28.27 19.94 7.08
C ALA A 641 27.48 18.79 7.74
N GLU A 642 27.42 17.63 7.10
CA GLU A 642 26.79 16.39 7.60
C GLU A 642 25.30 16.51 7.96
N PHE A 643 24.55 17.41 7.31
CA PHE A 643 23.09 17.50 7.48
C PHE A 643 22.35 16.48 6.60
N ILE A 644 22.84 16.31 5.37
CA ILE A 644 22.30 15.40 4.36
C ILE A 644 23.42 14.53 3.78
N TYR A 645 23.04 13.51 3.02
CA TYR A 645 23.95 12.70 2.25
C TYR A 645 23.47 12.56 0.81
N GLU A 646 24.41 12.67 -0.12
CA GLU A 646 24.23 12.25 -1.49
C GLU A 646 24.27 10.71 -1.55
N ARG A 647 23.26 10.14 -2.21
CA ARG A 647 23.19 8.73 -2.53
C ARG A 647 23.22 8.59 -4.04
N PRO A 648 24.31 8.03 -4.60
CA PRO A 648 24.25 7.61 -5.98
C PRO A 648 23.18 6.53 -6.09
N ALA A 649 22.12 6.88 -6.81
CA ALA A 649 20.98 6.04 -7.09
C ALA A 649 20.74 6.07 -8.60
N PHE A 650 19.90 5.14 -9.07
CA PHE A 650 19.57 5.01 -10.47
C PHE A 650 18.03 5.06 -10.62
N PRO A 651 17.49 5.88 -11.54
CA PRO A 651 18.18 6.55 -12.66
C PRO A 651 18.86 7.90 -12.30
N GLU A 652 18.60 8.43 -11.12
CA GLU A 652 19.14 9.71 -10.65
C GLU A 652 19.63 9.66 -9.21
N VAL A 653 20.47 10.61 -8.84
CA VAL A 653 20.97 10.78 -7.47
C VAL A 653 19.84 11.13 -6.51
N ASN A 654 19.80 10.42 -5.37
CA ASN A 654 18.90 10.71 -4.27
C ASN A 654 19.66 11.39 -3.12
N TYR A 655 18.97 12.22 -2.37
CA TYR A 655 19.50 12.82 -1.15
C TYR A 655 18.68 12.34 0.04
N SER A 656 19.31 12.24 1.20
CA SER A 656 18.61 11.91 2.44
C SER A 656 19.17 12.64 3.65
N PHE A 657 18.34 12.93 4.64
CA PHE A 657 18.82 13.44 5.92
C PHE A 657 19.69 12.42 6.64
N LYS A 658 20.78 12.87 7.27
CA LYS A 658 21.64 12.02 8.13
C LYS A 658 20.85 11.48 9.33
N HIS A 659 20.01 12.32 9.92
CA HIS A 659 19.14 11.97 11.04
C HIS A 659 17.72 12.50 10.86
N ALA A 660 16.72 11.65 11.11
CA ALA A 660 15.31 12.04 11.10
C ALA A 660 14.99 13.19 12.07
N LEU A 661 15.74 13.30 13.19
CA LEU A 661 15.58 14.43 14.12
C LEU A 661 16.04 15.76 13.51
N THR A 662 17.06 15.75 12.64
CA THR A 662 17.50 16.94 11.89
C THR A 662 16.41 17.44 10.97
N GLN A 663 15.75 16.53 10.24
CA GLN A 663 14.58 16.85 9.40
C GLN A 663 13.47 17.50 10.25
N GLU A 664 13.14 16.89 11.40
CA GLU A 664 12.09 17.39 12.29
C GLU A 664 12.38 18.80 12.82
N VAL A 665 13.61 19.05 13.30
CA VAL A 665 14.03 20.37 13.81
C VAL A 665 14.05 21.40 12.68
N ALA A 666 14.60 21.06 11.51
CA ALA A 666 14.61 21.95 10.35
C ALA A 666 13.18 22.30 9.89
N GLY A 667 12.28 21.32 9.76
CA GLY A 667 10.91 21.54 9.36
C GLY A 667 10.07 22.33 10.37
N ARG A 668 10.29 22.10 11.68
CA ARG A 668 9.60 22.85 12.76
C ARG A 668 10.10 24.28 12.92
N SER A 669 11.32 24.59 12.46
CA SER A 669 11.87 25.95 12.49
C SER A 669 11.22 26.90 11.46
N LEU A 670 10.44 26.38 10.52
CA LEU A 670 9.72 27.17 9.52
C LEU A 670 8.48 27.87 10.11
N LEU A 671 8.26 29.12 9.71
CA LEU A 671 6.98 29.80 9.90
C LEU A 671 5.86 29.07 9.14
N THR A 672 4.65 29.08 9.71
CA THR A 672 3.48 28.38 9.14
C THR A 672 3.25 28.73 7.67
N GLU A 673 3.28 30.02 7.30
CA GLU A 673 3.05 30.49 5.93
C GLU A 673 4.06 29.89 4.93
N ARG A 674 5.37 29.90 5.27
CA ARG A 674 6.40 29.33 4.39
C ARG A 674 6.33 27.81 4.32
N ARG A 675 5.99 27.15 5.43
CA ARG A 675 5.79 25.69 5.45
C ARG A 675 4.62 25.29 4.54
N THR A 676 3.49 25.98 4.63
CA THR A 676 2.31 25.78 3.78
C THR A 676 2.65 25.95 2.30
N ALA A 677 3.38 27.01 1.92
CA ALA A 677 3.81 27.23 0.54
C ALA A 677 4.77 26.13 0.01
N LEU A 678 5.65 25.60 0.87
CA LEU A 678 6.55 24.51 0.49
C LEU A 678 5.81 23.18 0.29
N HIS A 679 4.81 22.87 1.12
CA HIS A 679 3.97 21.68 0.91
C HIS A 679 3.22 21.77 -0.44
N GLU A 680 2.67 22.94 -0.79
CA GLU A 680 2.01 23.15 -2.09
C GLU A 680 2.96 22.87 -3.26
N ARG A 681 4.16 23.47 -3.23
CA ARG A 681 5.18 23.29 -4.28
C ARG A 681 5.64 21.85 -4.38
N THR A 682 5.77 21.17 -3.25
CA THR A 682 6.18 19.76 -3.20
C THR A 682 5.13 18.88 -3.90
N ALA A 683 3.85 19.05 -3.56
CA ALA A 683 2.78 18.28 -4.18
C ALA A 683 2.72 18.52 -5.70
N GLN A 684 2.76 19.79 -6.14
CA GLN A 684 2.77 20.15 -7.55
C GLN A 684 3.99 19.57 -8.30
N ALA A 685 5.15 19.51 -7.65
CA ALA A 685 6.35 18.92 -8.24
C ALA A 685 6.20 17.40 -8.43
N ILE A 686 5.63 16.69 -7.45
CA ILE A 686 5.33 15.26 -7.56
C ILE A 686 4.38 14.98 -8.73
N GLU A 687 3.29 15.76 -8.86
CA GLU A 687 2.33 15.59 -9.97
C GLU A 687 2.99 15.72 -11.36
N VAL A 688 3.93 16.67 -11.50
CA VAL A 688 4.60 16.96 -12.77
C VAL A 688 5.70 15.96 -13.09
N LEU A 689 6.47 15.52 -12.09
CA LEU A 689 7.61 14.62 -12.29
C LEU A 689 7.18 13.15 -12.43
N PHE A 690 6.08 12.76 -11.79
CA PHE A 690 5.64 11.37 -11.72
C PHE A 690 4.21 11.15 -12.26
N PRO A 691 3.85 11.69 -13.46
CA PRO A 691 2.46 11.66 -13.95
C PRO A 691 1.94 10.23 -14.18
N THR A 692 2.81 9.29 -14.56
CA THR A 692 2.47 7.87 -14.77
C THR A 692 2.48 7.05 -13.49
N ARG A 693 2.95 7.61 -12.37
CA ARG A 693 3.09 6.95 -11.07
C ARG A 693 2.31 7.66 -9.96
N ILE A 694 1.37 8.56 -10.29
CA ILE A 694 0.57 9.30 -9.29
C ILE A 694 -0.11 8.36 -8.29
N ALA A 695 -0.51 7.15 -8.73
CA ALA A 695 -1.10 6.14 -7.86
C ALA A 695 -0.18 5.75 -6.68
N ASP A 696 1.15 5.77 -6.87
CA ASP A 696 2.14 5.47 -5.82
C ASP A 696 2.23 6.60 -4.78
N TYR A 697 1.83 7.82 -5.15
CA TYR A 697 1.99 9.04 -4.36
C TYR A 697 0.67 9.60 -3.80
N CYS A 698 -0.47 8.91 -3.95
CA CYS A 698 -1.79 9.44 -3.57
C CYS A 698 -1.85 9.92 -2.11
N SER A 699 -1.39 9.12 -1.14
CA SER A 699 -1.44 9.54 0.27
C SER A 699 -0.39 10.62 0.62
N GLU A 700 0.75 10.64 -0.07
CA GLU A 700 1.74 11.73 0.03
C GLU A 700 1.15 13.05 -0.49
N LEU A 701 0.53 13.02 -1.67
CA LEU A 701 -0.15 14.17 -2.26
C LEU A 701 -1.30 14.65 -1.37
N ALA A 702 -2.11 13.74 -0.82
CA ALA A 702 -3.13 14.06 0.16
C ALA A 702 -2.55 14.76 1.40
N HIS A 703 -1.42 14.27 1.92
CA HIS A 703 -0.72 14.89 3.04
C HIS A 703 -0.22 16.30 2.71
N HIS A 704 0.52 16.47 1.61
CA HIS A 704 1.08 17.77 1.23
C HIS A 704 -0.01 18.80 0.92
N TYR A 705 -1.04 18.44 0.14
CA TYR A 705 -2.15 19.36 -0.11
C TYR A 705 -2.99 19.65 1.14
N GLY A 706 -3.10 18.69 2.06
CA GLY A 706 -3.71 18.91 3.37
C GLY A 706 -2.94 19.94 4.21
N GLN A 707 -1.61 19.87 4.22
CA GLN A 707 -0.74 20.82 4.94
C GLN A 707 -0.61 22.18 4.22
N SER A 708 -0.82 22.23 2.90
CA SER A 708 -0.83 23.47 2.14
C SER A 708 -2.14 24.25 2.21
N GLY A 709 -3.20 23.64 2.77
CA GLY A 709 -4.53 24.24 2.79
C GLY A 709 -5.24 24.22 1.44
N ASN A 710 -4.69 23.54 0.43
CA ASN A 710 -5.36 23.30 -0.85
C ASN A 710 -6.38 22.17 -0.71
N ILE A 711 -7.49 22.49 -0.04
CA ILE A 711 -8.55 21.54 0.31
C ILE A 711 -9.09 20.77 -0.93
N PRO A 712 -9.36 21.40 -2.10
CA PRO A 712 -9.86 20.68 -3.26
C PRO A 712 -8.95 19.52 -3.70
N LYS A 713 -7.64 19.77 -3.83
CA LYS A 713 -6.66 18.74 -4.19
C LYS A 713 -6.48 17.71 -3.07
N ALA A 714 -6.49 18.14 -1.80
CA ALA A 714 -6.42 17.22 -0.67
C ALA A 714 -7.59 16.22 -0.68
N VAL A 715 -8.82 16.69 -0.94
CA VAL A 715 -10.02 15.85 -1.06
C VAL A 715 -9.91 14.89 -2.24
N GLU A 716 -9.47 15.37 -3.41
CA GLU A 716 -9.24 14.52 -4.59
C GLU A 716 -8.29 13.36 -4.29
N TYR A 717 -7.14 13.65 -3.68
CA TYR A 717 -6.13 12.63 -3.39
C TYR A 717 -6.50 11.72 -2.22
N LEU A 718 -7.23 12.21 -1.22
CA LEU A 718 -7.81 11.36 -0.19
C LEU A 718 -8.84 10.38 -0.78
N HIS A 719 -9.66 10.83 -1.73
CA HIS A 719 -10.59 9.94 -2.43
C HIS A 719 -9.84 8.88 -3.25
N ARG A 720 -8.79 9.24 -3.98
CA ARG A 720 -7.95 8.27 -4.71
C ARG A 720 -7.23 7.29 -3.77
N ALA A 721 -6.71 7.77 -2.65
CA ALA A 721 -6.12 6.92 -1.61
C ALA A 721 -7.15 5.95 -1.03
N ALA A 722 -8.39 6.40 -0.80
CA ALA A 722 -9.48 5.52 -0.39
C ALA A 722 -9.81 4.46 -1.45
N GLN A 723 -9.89 4.85 -2.73
CA GLN A 723 -10.11 3.91 -3.83
C GLN A 723 -8.99 2.86 -3.91
N GLN A 724 -7.74 3.26 -3.70
CA GLN A 724 -6.60 2.35 -3.62
C GLN A 724 -6.71 1.43 -2.40
N ALA A 725 -7.04 1.96 -1.23
CA ALA A 725 -7.29 1.16 -0.03
C ALA A 725 -8.39 0.11 -0.25
N LEU A 726 -9.48 0.46 -0.94
CA LEU A 726 -10.54 -0.49 -1.31
C LEU A 726 -10.04 -1.57 -2.27
N ARG A 727 -9.18 -1.23 -3.23
CA ARG A 727 -8.53 -2.24 -4.10
C ARG A 727 -7.65 -3.21 -3.32
N HIS A 728 -7.14 -2.81 -2.15
CA HIS A 728 -6.32 -3.64 -1.26
C HIS A 728 -7.08 -4.18 -0.03
N ALA A 729 -8.42 -4.14 -0.02
CA ALA A 729 -9.26 -4.61 1.10
C ALA A 729 -9.06 -3.87 2.41
N ALA A 730 -8.40 -2.71 2.41
CA ALA A 730 -8.18 -1.92 3.60
C ALA A 730 -9.41 -1.04 3.87
N HIS A 731 -10.57 -1.66 4.16
CA HIS A 731 -11.84 -0.94 4.35
C HIS A 731 -11.78 0.07 5.49
N HIS A 732 -11.05 -0.25 6.57
CA HIS A 732 -10.83 0.69 7.67
C HIS A 732 -10.04 1.93 7.24
N ASP A 733 -9.02 1.77 6.39
CA ASP A 733 -8.24 2.89 5.89
C ASP A 733 -9.01 3.70 4.85
N ALA A 734 -9.76 3.03 3.97
CA ALA A 734 -10.72 3.69 3.09
C ALA A 734 -11.72 4.54 3.89
N MET A 735 -12.29 4.00 4.98
CA MET A 735 -13.16 4.78 5.88
C MET A 735 -12.43 5.98 6.50
N ASN A 736 -11.16 5.83 6.89
CA ASN A 736 -10.36 6.92 7.45
C ASN A 736 -10.07 8.01 6.42
N HIS A 737 -9.65 7.65 5.19
CA HIS A 737 -9.39 8.60 4.11
C HIS A 737 -10.67 9.32 3.68
N LEU A 738 -11.78 8.60 3.50
CA LEU A 738 -13.09 9.19 3.17
C LEU A 738 -13.60 10.09 4.30
N GLY A 739 -13.47 9.65 5.55
CA GLY A 739 -13.83 10.44 6.72
C GLY A 739 -12.99 11.72 6.87
N ALA A 740 -11.68 11.64 6.60
CA ALA A 740 -10.79 12.80 6.58
C ALA A 740 -11.17 13.78 5.46
N ALA A 741 -11.50 13.28 4.27
CA ALA A 741 -11.96 14.11 3.16
C ALA A 741 -13.29 14.83 3.49
N LEU A 742 -14.26 14.10 4.06
CA LEU A 742 -15.53 14.69 4.52
C LEU A 742 -15.32 15.73 5.62
N ALA A 743 -14.35 15.52 6.53
CA ALA A 743 -14.02 16.49 7.56
C ALA A 743 -13.45 17.79 6.98
N LEU A 744 -12.60 17.70 5.95
CA LEU A 744 -12.07 18.87 5.24
C LEU A 744 -13.18 19.67 4.53
N LEU A 745 -14.18 18.98 3.95
CA LEU A 745 -15.31 19.65 3.27
C LEU A 745 -16.20 20.46 4.22
N LYS A 746 -16.30 20.10 5.51
CA LYS A 746 -17.13 20.84 6.49
C LYS A 746 -16.73 22.31 6.64
N GLY A 747 -15.46 22.64 6.43
CA GLY A 747 -14.93 24.00 6.51
C GLY A 747 -15.15 24.85 5.26
N LEU A 748 -15.62 24.27 4.15
CA LEU A 748 -15.81 24.98 2.88
C LEU A 748 -17.22 25.59 2.77
N PRO A 749 -17.37 26.73 2.06
CA PRO A 749 -18.68 27.28 1.74
C PRO A 749 -19.51 26.28 0.92
N ASP A 750 -20.83 26.33 1.08
CA ASP A 750 -21.77 25.50 0.32
C ASP A 750 -21.78 25.93 -1.15
N THR A 751 -21.05 25.18 -1.98
CA THR A 751 -20.90 25.40 -3.43
C THR A 751 -21.26 24.13 -4.18
N PRO A 752 -21.67 24.21 -5.47
CA PRO A 752 -21.96 23.01 -6.26
C PRO A 752 -20.79 22.01 -6.32
N MET A 753 -19.56 22.52 -6.40
CA MET A 753 -18.34 21.69 -6.39
C MET A 753 -18.14 20.96 -5.06
N ARG A 754 -18.36 21.65 -3.93
CA ARG A 754 -18.34 21.01 -2.60
C ARG A 754 -19.41 19.93 -2.49
N ALA A 755 -20.63 20.21 -2.93
CA ALA A 755 -21.75 19.25 -2.90
C ALA A 755 -21.45 18.01 -3.75
N HIS A 756 -20.85 18.18 -4.93
CA HIS A 756 -20.43 17.08 -5.80
C HIS A 756 -19.37 16.18 -5.14
N TRP A 757 -18.35 16.78 -4.51
CA TRP A 757 -17.34 16.02 -3.76
C TRP A 757 -17.94 15.32 -2.53
N GLU A 758 -18.79 16.01 -1.77
CA GLU A 758 -19.47 15.44 -0.60
C GLU A 758 -20.29 14.21 -1.01
N LEU A 759 -21.05 14.31 -2.10
CA LEU A 759 -21.81 13.20 -2.66
C LEU A 759 -20.93 12.04 -3.12
N THR A 760 -19.85 12.33 -3.87
CA THR A 760 -18.89 11.32 -4.34
C THR A 760 -18.28 10.53 -3.18
N LEU A 761 -17.88 11.23 -2.11
CA LEU A 761 -17.32 10.61 -0.92
C LEU A 761 -18.36 9.77 -0.16
N LEU A 762 -19.60 10.25 -0.02
CA LEU A 762 -20.68 9.52 0.66
C LEU A 762 -21.06 8.24 -0.11
N LEU A 763 -21.14 8.31 -1.44
CA LEU A 763 -21.39 7.16 -2.31
C LEU A 763 -20.27 6.13 -2.25
N SER A 764 -19.03 6.57 -2.01
CA SER A 764 -17.89 5.68 -1.77
C SER A 764 -17.89 5.11 -0.34
N LEU A 765 -18.37 5.86 0.64
CA LEU A 765 -18.38 5.47 2.06
C LEU A 765 -19.53 4.50 2.40
N GLY A 766 -20.69 4.67 1.79
CA GLY A 766 -21.89 3.87 2.05
C GLY A 766 -21.66 2.36 1.96
N PRO A 767 -21.14 1.83 0.84
CA PRO A 767 -20.85 0.40 0.69
C PRO A 767 -19.82 -0.09 1.72
N VAL A 768 -18.77 0.70 1.97
CA VAL A 768 -17.72 0.35 2.93
C VAL A 768 -18.26 0.27 4.36
N LEU A 769 -19.18 1.16 4.73
CA LEU A 769 -19.87 1.09 6.02
C LEU A 769 -20.78 -0.15 6.10
N MET A 770 -21.47 -0.51 5.03
CA MET A 770 -22.28 -1.74 5.01
C MET A 770 -21.40 -2.99 5.21
N ASP A 771 -20.24 -3.05 4.55
CA ASP A 771 -19.31 -4.18 4.68
C ASP A 771 -18.72 -4.28 6.09
N VAL A 772 -18.34 -3.16 6.70
CA VAL A 772 -17.62 -3.15 8.01
C VAL A 772 -18.58 -3.14 9.21
N ARG A 773 -19.73 -2.48 9.11
CA ARG A 773 -20.67 -2.25 10.23
C ARG A 773 -22.00 -2.98 10.07
N GLY A 774 -22.25 -3.58 8.90
CA GLY A 774 -23.52 -4.20 8.55
C GLY A 774 -24.53 -3.22 7.97
N TYR A 775 -25.46 -3.74 7.18
CA TYR A 775 -26.48 -2.97 6.45
C TYR A 775 -27.38 -2.13 7.37
N GLY A 776 -27.69 -2.61 8.58
CA GLY A 776 -28.59 -1.95 9.54
C GLY A 776 -27.96 -0.84 10.39
N ALA A 777 -26.66 -0.57 10.24
CA ALA A 777 -25.93 0.40 11.04
C ALA A 777 -26.43 1.85 10.85
N THR A 778 -26.51 2.61 11.94
CA THR A 778 -27.02 3.99 11.90
C THR A 778 -26.18 4.92 11.02
N GLU A 779 -24.86 4.69 10.93
CA GLU A 779 -23.98 5.47 10.06
C GLU A 779 -24.29 5.25 8.57
N VAL A 780 -24.76 4.05 8.18
CA VAL A 780 -25.17 3.75 6.80
C VAL A 780 -26.38 4.58 6.42
N GLY A 781 -27.42 4.57 7.27
CA GLY A 781 -28.62 5.39 7.08
C GLY A 781 -28.29 6.87 6.97
N ALA A 782 -27.52 7.41 7.92
CA ALA A 782 -27.11 8.81 7.90
C ALA A 782 -26.31 9.20 6.63
N THR A 783 -25.43 8.31 6.15
CA THR A 783 -24.62 8.52 4.95
C THR A 783 -25.50 8.61 3.70
N TYR A 784 -26.40 7.64 3.49
CA TYR A 784 -27.26 7.62 2.31
C TYR A 784 -28.38 8.67 2.36
N THR A 785 -28.94 8.99 3.53
CA THR A 785 -29.89 10.12 3.66
C THR A 785 -29.22 11.42 3.23
N ARG A 786 -27.99 11.68 3.70
CA ARG A 786 -27.25 12.88 3.31
C ARG A 786 -26.91 12.89 1.82
N ALA A 787 -26.53 11.75 1.25
CA ALA A 787 -26.30 11.64 -0.19
C ALA A 787 -27.59 11.95 -0.98
N LEU A 788 -28.75 11.51 -0.50
CA LEU A 788 -30.03 11.70 -1.19
C LEU A 788 -30.41 13.19 -1.25
N GLU A 789 -30.24 13.91 -0.14
CA GLU A 789 -30.42 15.38 -0.09
C GLU A 789 -29.52 16.11 -1.11
N LEU A 790 -28.30 15.63 -1.33
CA LEU A 790 -27.37 16.20 -2.31
C LEU A 790 -27.75 15.83 -3.75
N CYS A 791 -28.22 14.61 -4.00
CA CYS A 791 -28.74 14.17 -5.29
C CYS A 791 -29.95 15.00 -5.73
N GLU A 792 -30.86 15.34 -4.81
CA GLU A 792 -32.01 16.18 -5.09
C GLU A 792 -31.63 17.60 -5.56
N ARG A 793 -30.45 18.08 -5.16
CA ARG A 793 -29.91 19.40 -5.57
C ARG A 793 -29.13 19.35 -6.88
N THR A 794 -28.48 18.22 -7.18
CA THR A 794 -27.53 18.07 -8.31
C THR A 794 -28.17 17.47 -9.55
N GLY A 795 -29.24 16.69 -9.41
CA GLY A 795 -30.05 16.17 -10.53
C GLY A 795 -29.48 14.96 -11.27
N GLU A 796 -28.39 14.34 -10.79
CA GLU A 796 -27.78 13.18 -11.47
C GLU A 796 -28.57 11.88 -11.15
N VAL A 797 -29.22 11.33 -12.17
CA VAL A 797 -30.19 10.22 -12.05
C VAL A 797 -29.54 8.94 -11.52
N SER A 798 -28.35 8.59 -11.99
CA SER A 798 -27.61 7.38 -11.61
C SER A 798 -27.21 7.39 -10.13
N GLN A 799 -26.65 8.51 -9.66
CA GLN A 799 -26.25 8.69 -8.27
C GLN A 799 -27.45 8.69 -7.33
N ARG A 800 -28.56 9.31 -7.75
CA ARG A 800 -29.83 9.26 -7.00
C ARG A 800 -30.32 7.82 -6.86
N PHE A 801 -30.34 7.07 -7.95
CA PHE A 801 -30.79 5.67 -7.95
C PHE A 801 -29.93 4.80 -7.02
N ALA A 802 -28.60 4.90 -7.14
CA ALA A 802 -27.66 4.18 -6.28
C ALA A 802 -27.85 4.51 -4.79
N THR A 803 -28.08 5.79 -4.48
CA THR A 803 -28.35 6.26 -3.12
C THR A 803 -29.65 5.70 -2.56
N GLN A 804 -30.73 5.74 -3.34
CA GLN A 804 -32.04 5.21 -2.95
C GLN A 804 -31.96 3.70 -2.70
N LEU A 805 -31.22 2.98 -3.54
CA LEU A 805 -31.02 1.54 -3.38
C LEU A 805 -30.26 1.21 -2.09
N GLY A 806 -29.16 1.90 -1.80
CA GLY A 806 -28.42 1.75 -0.53
C GLY A 806 -29.29 2.04 0.69
N LEU A 807 -30.04 3.16 0.68
CA LEU A 807 -30.94 3.52 1.77
C LEU A 807 -32.09 2.50 1.94
N ARG A 808 -32.63 1.98 0.84
CA ARG A 808 -33.66 0.93 0.86
C ARG A 808 -33.14 -0.34 1.51
N MET A 809 -31.92 -0.77 1.18
CA MET A 809 -31.30 -1.95 1.81
C MET A 809 -31.18 -1.78 3.33
N HIS A 810 -30.75 -0.60 3.77
CA HIS A 810 -30.68 -0.25 5.19
C HIS A 810 -32.06 -0.41 5.88
N HIS A 811 -33.11 0.14 5.30
CA HIS A 811 -34.46 0.06 5.88
C HIS A 811 -35.04 -1.36 5.88
N VAL A 812 -34.81 -2.17 4.83
CA VAL A 812 -35.28 -3.56 4.79
C VAL A 812 -34.66 -4.39 5.91
N VAL A 813 -33.35 -4.28 6.10
CA VAL A 813 -32.63 -5.06 7.12
C VAL A 813 -33.06 -4.69 8.55
N ARG A 814 -33.54 -3.46 8.76
CA ARG A 814 -34.09 -2.98 10.04
C ARG A 814 -35.58 -3.30 10.24
N GLY A 815 -36.24 -3.94 9.28
CA GLY A 815 -37.68 -4.22 9.34
C GLY A 815 -38.58 -3.00 9.06
N GLU A 816 -38.03 -1.91 8.49
CA GLU A 816 -38.74 -0.66 8.21
C GLU A 816 -39.37 -0.71 6.80
N TYR A 817 -40.20 -1.73 6.53
CA TYR A 817 -40.63 -2.10 5.18
C TYR A 817 -41.48 -1.05 4.46
N ALA A 818 -42.27 -0.26 5.19
CA ALA A 818 -43.06 0.81 4.59
C ALA A 818 -42.16 1.87 3.91
N LEU A 819 -41.09 2.29 4.60
CA LEU A 819 -40.10 3.23 4.06
C LEU A 819 -39.36 2.62 2.86
N ALA A 820 -38.99 1.33 2.96
CA ALA A 820 -38.36 0.62 1.86
C ALA A 820 -39.26 0.50 0.61
N THR A 821 -40.56 0.27 0.78
CA THR A 821 -41.54 0.23 -0.32
C THR A 821 -41.69 1.59 -0.98
N ASP A 822 -41.75 2.67 -0.21
CA ASP A 822 -41.86 4.02 -0.77
C ASP A 822 -40.61 4.43 -1.54
N LEU A 823 -39.42 4.09 -1.05
CA LEU A 823 -38.16 4.22 -1.81
C LEU A 823 -38.19 3.39 -3.10
N GLY A 824 -38.66 2.14 -3.03
CA GLY A 824 -38.80 1.28 -4.22
C GLY A 824 -39.73 1.87 -5.29
N ARG A 825 -40.83 2.53 -4.88
CA ARG A 825 -41.74 3.23 -5.80
C ARG A 825 -41.06 4.43 -6.47
N GLN A 826 -40.29 5.20 -5.69
CA GLN A 826 -39.51 6.32 -6.24
C GLN A 826 -38.45 5.83 -7.23
N MET A 827 -37.73 4.77 -6.89
CA MET A 827 -36.75 4.13 -7.78
C MET A 827 -37.40 3.66 -9.09
N LEU A 828 -38.59 3.05 -9.03
CA LEU A 828 -39.32 2.64 -10.22
C LEU A 828 -39.75 3.83 -11.10
N GLY A 829 -40.13 4.95 -10.48
CA GLY A 829 -40.38 6.20 -11.20
C GLY A 829 -39.12 6.68 -11.93
N THR A 830 -38.00 6.78 -11.21
CA THR A 830 -36.70 7.18 -11.76
C THR A 830 -36.24 6.25 -12.89
N ALA A 831 -36.40 4.93 -12.73
CA ALA A 831 -36.04 3.95 -13.75
C ALA A 831 -36.87 4.08 -15.03
N ARG A 832 -38.17 4.36 -14.90
CA ARG A 832 -39.07 4.60 -16.05
C ARG A 832 -38.72 5.88 -16.78
N ASP A 833 -38.45 6.95 -16.04
CA ASP A 833 -38.09 8.25 -16.61
C ASP A 833 -36.73 8.17 -17.34
N ALA A 834 -35.78 7.40 -16.81
CA ALA A 834 -34.47 7.16 -17.41
C ALA A 834 -34.51 6.17 -18.60
N ASN A 835 -35.55 5.34 -18.69
CA ASN A 835 -35.67 4.22 -19.63
C ASN A 835 -34.44 3.29 -19.62
N ASP A 836 -33.90 3.04 -18.42
CA ASP A 836 -32.73 2.18 -18.20
C ASP A 836 -33.19 0.78 -17.75
N PRO A 837 -32.92 -0.29 -18.56
CA PRO A 837 -33.30 -1.65 -18.21
C PRO A 837 -32.72 -2.15 -16.89
N GLY A 838 -31.47 -1.79 -16.58
CA GLY A 838 -30.81 -2.15 -15.33
C GLY A 838 -31.51 -1.55 -14.11
N PHE A 839 -31.89 -0.27 -14.18
CA PHE A 839 -32.67 0.38 -13.12
C PHE A 839 -34.07 -0.19 -12.98
N LEU A 840 -34.71 -0.57 -14.10
CA LEU A 840 -36.03 -1.21 -14.07
C LEU A 840 -35.97 -2.57 -13.37
N ILE A 841 -34.98 -3.39 -13.68
CA ILE A 841 -34.78 -4.70 -13.03
C ILE A 841 -34.59 -4.50 -11.52
N GLU A 842 -33.70 -3.61 -11.10
CA GLU A 842 -33.42 -3.36 -9.68
C GLU A 842 -34.65 -2.81 -8.94
N ALA A 843 -35.38 -1.86 -9.53
CA ALA A 843 -36.58 -1.29 -8.93
C ALA A 843 -37.71 -2.33 -8.79
N HIS A 844 -37.92 -3.17 -9.81
CA HIS A 844 -38.90 -4.24 -9.77
C HIS A 844 -38.51 -5.34 -8.76
N SER A 845 -37.24 -5.74 -8.73
CA SER A 845 -36.74 -6.72 -7.75
C SER A 845 -36.88 -6.20 -6.32
N ALA A 846 -36.54 -4.92 -6.09
CA ALA A 846 -36.69 -4.23 -4.81
C ALA A 846 -38.14 -4.21 -4.34
N LEU A 847 -39.08 -3.75 -5.17
CA LEU A 847 -40.51 -3.73 -4.83
C LEU A 847 -41.06 -5.13 -4.60
N GLY A 848 -40.69 -6.09 -5.44
CA GLY A 848 -41.07 -7.49 -5.28
C GLY A 848 -40.70 -8.05 -3.92
N SER A 849 -39.48 -7.79 -3.46
CA SER A 849 -39.01 -8.22 -2.13
C SER A 849 -39.78 -7.55 -0.98
N CYS A 850 -40.07 -6.24 -1.07
CA CYS A 850 -40.79 -5.53 -0.03
C CYS A 850 -42.26 -6.00 0.07
N PHE A 851 -42.95 -6.17 -1.07
CA PHE A 851 -44.32 -6.68 -1.07
C PHE A 851 -44.41 -8.11 -0.55
N PHE A 852 -43.41 -8.95 -0.84
CA PHE A 852 -43.33 -10.29 -0.25
C PHE A 852 -43.31 -10.22 1.28
N LEU A 853 -42.42 -9.40 1.85
CA LEU A 853 -42.27 -9.24 3.31
C LEU A 853 -43.54 -8.65 3.96
N GLN A 854 -44.22 -7.74 3.27
CA GLN A 854 -45.50 -7.16 3.68
C GLN A 854 -46.71 -8.09 3.45
N GLY A 855 -46.50 -9.29 2.88
CA GLY A 855 -47.54 -10.30 2.65
C GLY A 855 -48.48 -10.02 1.47
N ASP A 856 -48.17 -9.04 0.60
CA ASP A 856 -48.89 -8.83 -0.66
C ASP A 856 -48.24 -9.67 -1.77
N PHE A 857 -48.54 -10.96 -1.77
CA PHE A 857 -47.94 -11.92 -2.71
C PHE A 857 -48.35 -11.67 -4.17
N THR A 858 -49.48 -11.00 -4.41
CA THR A 858 -49.94 -10.68 -5.76
C THR A 858 -49.11 -9.56 -6.37
N ALA A 859 -48.91 -8.46 -5.62
CA ALA A 859 -48.02 -7.38 -6.03
C ALA A 859 -46.57 -7.86 -6.12
N ALA A 860 -46.13 -8.68 -5.15
CA ALA A 860 -44.80 -9.27 -5.16
C ALA A 860 -44.54 -10.06 -6.45
N ARG A 861 -45.41 -11.03 -6.78
CA ARG A 861 -45.29 -11.83 -8.00
C ARG A 861 -45.23 -10.97 -9.25
N THR A 862 -46.14 -9.97 -9.36
CA THR A 862 -46.21 -9.09 -10.52
C THR A 862 -44.87 -8.40 -10.79
N HIS A 863 -44.26 -7.83 -9.75
CA HIS A 863 -42.99 -7.13 -9.89
C HIS A 863 -41.80 -8.07 -10.08
N LEU A 864 -41.77 -9.22 -9.40
CA LEU A 864 -40.70 -10.21 -9.57
C LEU A 864 -40.68 -10.80 -10.99
N GLU A 865 -41.85 -11.10 -11.56
CA GLU A 865 -41.98 -11.56 -12.95
C GLU A 865 -41.56 -10.47 -13.95
N GLN A 866 -41.86 -9.19 -13.67
CA GLN A 866 -41.38 -8.06 -14.48
C GLN A 866 -39.85 -7.94 -14.46
N ALA A 867 -39.22 -8.06 -13.29
CA ALA A 867 -37.76 -8.03 -13.18
C ALA A 867 -37.11 -9.18 -13.99
N ILE A 868 -37.65 -10.39 -13.87
CA ILE A 868 -37.15 -11.57 -14.60
C ILE A 868 -37.34 -11.43 -16.11
N ALA A 869 -38.45 -10.85 -16.56
CA ALA A 869 -38.72 -10.66 -17.99
C ALA A 869 -37.75 -9.69 -18.69
N ILE A 870 -37.19 -8.73 -17.94
CA ILE A 870 -36.23 -7.74 -18.46
C ILE A 870 -34.78 -8.25 -18.32
N TYR A 871 -34.51 -9.10 -17.33
CA TYR A 871 -33.17 -9.53 -16.98
C TYR A 871 -32.49 -10.42 -18.05
N ASP A 872 -31.27 -10.03 -18.42
CA ASP A 872 -30.34 -10.78 -19.28
C ASP A 872 -29.00 -10.98 -18.53
N PRO A 873 -28.60 -12.23 -18.21
CA PRO A 873 -27.35 -12.51 -17.51
C PRO A 873 -26.08 -12.00 -18.21
N GLU A 874 -26.05 -11.94 -19.54
CA GLU A 874 -24.84 -11.52 -20.27
C GLU A 874 -24.69 -9.99 -20.30
N GLN A 875 -25.82 -9.28 -20.32
CA GLN A 875 -25.84 -7.81 -20.39
C GLN A 875 -25.79 -7.15 -19.01
N HIS A 876 -26.26 -7.82 -17.97
CA HIS A 876 -26.48 -7.21 -16.65
C HIS A 876 -25.51 -7.71 -15.56
N GLN A 877 -24.46 -8.45 -15.91
CA GLN A 877 -23.40 -8.87 -14.98
C GLN A 877 -22.76 -7.70 -14.20
N ALA A 878 -22.72 -6.49 -14.79
CA ALA A 878 -22.17 -5.30 -14.13
C ALA A 878 -22.99 -4.83 -12.89
N HIS A 879 -24.29 -5.16 -12.82
CA HIS A 879 -25.15 -4.77 -11.68
C HIS A 879 -24.89 -5.63 -10.43
N VAL A 880 -24.21 -6.77 -10.57
CA VAL A 880 -23.85 -7.68 -9.47
C VAL A 880 -22.93 -6.99 -8.45
N PHE A 881 -22.04 -6.10 -8.90
CA PHE A 881 -20.97 -5.53 -8.08
C PHE A 881 -21.39 -4.37 -7.17
N ALA A 882 -22.52 -3.71 -7.43
CA ALA A 882 -22.93 -2.55 -6.65
C ALA A 882 -23.72 -2.90 -5.38
N HIS A 883 -24.32 -4.10 -5.30
CA HIS A 883 -25.45 -4.37 -4.40
C HIS A 883 -25.45 -5.77 -3.76
N GLY A 884 -24.35 -6.51 -3.84
CA GLY A 884 -24.09 -7.73 -3.07
C GLY A 884 -24.88 -8.99 -3.47
N VAL A 885 -25.94 -8.90 -4.26
CA VAL A 885 -26.66 -10.05 -4.85
C VAL A 885 -27.16 -9.66 -6.23
N ASP A 886 -26.99 -10.53 -7.22
CA ASP A 886 -27.51 -10.34 -8.58
C ASP A 886 -29.03 -10.13 -8.56
N PRO A 887 -29.56 -9.09 -9.25
CA PRO A 887 -30.97 -8.75 -9.14
C PRO A 887 -31.91 -9.77 -9.78
N GLY A 888 -31.45 -10.53 -10.79
CA GLY A 888 -32.19 -11.63 -11.40
C GLY A 888 -32.31 -12.83 -10.45
N ILE A 889 -31.21 -13.21 -9.81
CA ILE A 889 -31.19 -14.24 -8.76
C ILE A 889 -32.06 -13.83 -7.58
N ARG A 890 -31.98 -12.56 -7.16
CA ARG A 890 -32.83 -12.01 -6.09
C ARG A 890 -34.30 -12.13 -6.46
N ALA A 891 -34.68 -11.71 -7.66
CA ALA A 891 -36.06 -11.79 -8.15
C ALA A 891 -36.57 -13.23 -8.22
N LEU A 892 -35.77 -14.15 -8.79
CA LEU A 892 -36.11 -15.57 -8.85
C LEU A 892 -36.30 -16.18 -7.46
N SER A 893 -35.41 -15.89 -6.52
CA SER A 893 -35.41 -16.49 -5.19
C SER A 893 -36.62 -16.03 -4.35
N PHE A 894 -37.00 -14.74 -4.41
CA PHE A 894 -38.26 -14.29 -3.80
C PHE A 894 -39.49 -14.87 -4.51
N LEU A 895 -39.42 -15.05 -5.84
CA LEU A 895 -40.52 -15.63 -6.61
C LEU A 895 -40.75 -17.10 -6.22
N VAL A 896 -39.69 -17.84 -5.89
CA VAL A 896 -39.79 -19.24 -5.40
C VAL A 896 -40.73 -19.33 -4.20
N LEU A 897 -40.51 -18.53 -3.15
CA LEU A 897 -41.35 -18.58 -1.95
C LEU A 897 -42.74 -18.01 -2.25
N THR A 898 -42.84 -16.94 -3.04
CA THR A 898 -44.12 -16.35 -3.44
C THR A 898 -45.02 -17.36 -4.14
N LEU A 899 -44.48 -18.12 -5.10
CA LEU A 899 -45.20 -19.16 -5.83
C LEU A 899 -45.64 -20.30 -4.90
N TRP A 900 -44.76 -20.75 -4.00
CA TRP A 900 -45.13 -21.80 -3.04
C TRP A 900 -46.28 -21.33 -2.14
N ILE A 901 -46.18 -20.12 -1.57
CA ILE A 901 -47.21 -19.54 -0.69
C ILE A 901 -48.55 -19.42 -1.42
N GLN A 902 -48.54 -19.00 -2.69
CA GLN A 902 -49.73 -18.91 -3.54
C GLN A 902 -50.33 -20.26 -3.97
N GLY A 903 -49.69 -21.39 -3.63
CA GLY A 903 -50.19 -22.73 -3.92
C GLY A 903 -49.67 -23.35 -5.23
N TYR A 904 -48.49 -22.92 -5.69
CA TYR A 904 -47.81 -23.43 -6.90
C TYR A 904 -46.45 -24.09 -6.56
N PRO A 905 -46.45 -25.21 -5.81
CA PRO A 905 -45.22 -25.85 -5.33
C PRO A 905 -44.30 -26.44 -6.43
N ASP A 906 -44.84 -26.85 -7.58
CA ASP A 906 -44.04 -27.43 -8.67
C ASP A 906 -43.35 -26.32 -9.47
N GLN A 907 -44.05 -25.20 -9.69
CA GLN A 907 -43.46 -23.99 -10.27
C GLN A 907 -42.38 -23.42 -9.34
N ALA A 908 -42.63 -23.35 -8.04
CA ALA A 908 -41.65 -22.92 -7.05
C ALA A 908 -40.37 -23.75 -7.12
N LEU A 909 -40.49 -25.09 -7.18
CA LEU A 909 -39.34 -25.98 -7.31
C LEU A 909 -38.58 -25.74 -8.62
N ARG A 910 -39.27 -25.62 -9.76
CA ARG A 910 -38.63 -25.32 -11.05
C ARG A 910 -37.84 -24.00 -11.02
N ARG A 911 -38.42 -22.94 -10.45
CA ARG A 911 -37.75 -21.64 -10.31
C ARG A 911 -36.54 -21.69 -9.37
N SER A 912 -36.58 -22.53 -8.34
CA SER A 912 -35.43 -22.70 -7.44
C SER A 912 -34.23 -23.34 -8.15
N VAL A 913 -34.48 -24.32 -9.02
CA VAL A 913 -33.44 -24.96 -9.84
C VAL A 913 -32.84 -23.97 -10.84
N GLU A 914 -33.69 -23.14 -11.47
CA GLU A 914 -33.25 -22.07 -12.38
C GLU A 914 -32.36 -21.04 -11.66
N ALA A 915 -32.77 -20.59 -10.47
CA ALA A 915 -31.99 -19.65 -9.66
C ALA A 915 -30.61 -20.20 -9.30
N LEU A 916 -30.53 -21.46 -8.86
CA LEU A 916 -29.27 -22.12 -8.52
C LEU A 916 -28.37 -22.34 -9.75
N ALA A 917 -28.95 -22.68 -10.90
CA ALA A 917 -28.20 -22.83 -12.14
C ALA A 917 -27.59 -21.48 -12.59
N LEU A 918 -28.36 -20.39 -12.49
CA LEU A 918 -27.88 -19.04 -12.77
C LEU A 918 -26.78 -18.63 -11.77
N ALA A 919 -26.98 -18.86 -10.47
CA ALA A 919 -25.99 -18.53 -9.44
C ALA A 919 -24.66 -19.25 -9.63
N ARG A 920 -24.69 -20.54 -9.95
CA ARG A 920 -23.48 -21.32 -10.26
C ARG A 920 -22.78 -20.84 -11.52
N ARG A 921 -23.53 -20.45 -12.55
CA ARG A 921 -22.97 -19.90 -13.79
C ARG A 921 -22.26 -18.57 -13.56
N LEU A 922 -22.82 -17.69 -12.72
CA LEU A 922 -22.20 -16.41 -12.40
C LEU A 922 -20.95 -16.56 -11.52
N SER A 923 -20.80 -17.68 -10.81
CA SER A 923 -19.67 -17.95 -9.90
C SER A 923 -19.46 -16.85 -8.84
N TYR A 924 -20.54 -16.15 -8.47
CA TYR A 924 -20.52 -15.06 -7.49
C TYR A 924 -21.01 -15.56 -6.12
N GLY A 925 -20.11 -15.60 -5.14
CA GLY A 925 -20.33 -16.23 -3.83
C GLY A 925 -21.61 -15.78 -3.10
N PRO A 926 -21.83 -14.47 -2.90
CA PRO A 926 -23.04 -13.95 -2.24
C PRO A 926 -24.36 -14.33 -2.93
N SER A 927 -24.41 -14.29 -4.27
CA SER A 927 -25.60 -14.71 -5.02
C SER A 927 -25.88 -16.21 -4.88
N LEU A 928 -24.82 -17.03 -4.82
CA LEU A 928 -24.95 -18.46 -4.58
C LEU A 928 -25.46 -18.75 -3.17
N ALA A 929 -24.91 -18.08 -2.15
CA ALA A 929 -25.37 -18.20 -0.77
C ALA A 929 -26.85 -17.77 -0.62
N PHE A 930 -27.25 -16.66 -1.27
CA PHE A 930 -28.64 -16.19 -1.32
C PHE A 930 -29.57 -17.24 -1.90
N SER A 931 -29.26 -17.74 -3.11
CA SER A 931 -30.11 -18.71 -3.81
C SER A 931 -30.20 -20.06 -3.07
N LEU A 932 -29.10 -20.53 -2.49
CA LEU A 932 -29.08 -21.74 -1.66
C LEU A 932 -29.95 -21.58 -0.41
N THR A 933 -29.94 -20.41 0.23
CA THR A 933 -30.76 -20.12 1.42
C THR A 933 -32.24 -20.22 1.10
N TYR A 934 -32.70 -19.55 0.05
CA TYR A 934 -34.12 -19.59 -0.37
C TYR A 934 -34.54 -20.99 -0.86
N THR A 935 -33.62 -21.75 -1.44
CA THR A 935 -33.89 -23.16 -1.81
C THR A 935 -34.00 -24.05 -0.57
N ALA A 936 -33.14 -23.87 0.43
CA ALA A 936 -33.24 -24.57 1.72
C ALA A 936 -34.58 -24.24 2.41
N HIS A 937 -34.99 -22.97 2.38
CA HIS A 937 -36.26 -22.50 2.90
C HIS A 937 -37.45 -23.12 2.15
N LEU A 938 -37.41 -23.22 0.82
CA LEU A 938 -38.44 -23.94 0.06
C LEU A 938 -38.56 -25.41 0.50
N HIS A 939 -37.44 -26.14 0.63
CA HIS A 939 -37.47 -27.53 1.08
C HIS A 939 -37.98 -27.66 2.53
N GLN A 940 -37.63 -26.70 3.38
CA GLN A 940 -38.17 -26.59 4.74
C GLN A 940 -39.70 -26.43 4.70
N LEU A 941 -40.22 -25.50 3.89
CA LEU A 941 -41.65 -25.31 3.68
C LEU A 941 -42.32 -26.55 3.07
N ARG A 942 -41.66 -27.30 2.18
CA ARG A 942 -42.19 -28.57 1.64
C ARG A 942 -42.13 -29.75 2.62
N ARG A 943 -41.59 -29.54 3.83
CA ARG A 943 -41.36 -30.58 4.86
C ARG A 943 -40.40 -31.68 4.38
N GLU A 944 -39.31 -31.29 3.72
CA GLU A 944 -38.27 -32.16 3.17
C GLU A 944 -36.94 -31.95 3.93
N PRO A 945 -36.81 -32.44 5.18
CA PRO A 945 -35.72 -32.05 6.07
C PRO A 945 -34.34 -32.46 5.57
N THR A 946 -34.21 -33.59 4.86
CA THR A 946 -32.93 -34.03 4.28
C THR A 946 -32.42 -33.07 3.22
N LEU A 947 -33.28 -32.65 2.28
CA LEU A 947 -32.91 -31.70 1.23
C LEU A 947 -32.65 -30.30 1.81
N ALA A 948 -33.42 -29.90 2.82
CA ALA A 948 -33.18 -28.65 3.54
C ALA A 948 -31.79 -28.64 4.22
N ALA A 949 -31.41 -29.76 4.87
CA ALA A 949 -30.09 -29.91 5.49
C ALA A 949 -28.94 -29.82 4.46
N GLU A 950 -29.04 -30.54 3.35
CA GLU A 950 -28.02 -30.50 2.27
C GLU A 950 -27.80 -29.09 1.73
N ARG A 951 -28.90 -28.33 1.53
CA ARG A 951 -28.81 -26.94 1.07
C ARG A 951 -28.27 -26.01 2.15
N ALA A 952 -28.69 -26.18 3.40
CA ALA A 952 -28.20 -25.40 4.53
C ALA A 952 -26.69 -25.59 4.76
N GLU A 953 -26.18 -26.82 4.63
CA GLU A 953 -24.74 -27.11 4.69
C GLU A 953 -23.97 -26.45 3.55
N ALA A 954 -24.54 -26.43 2.33
CA ALA A 954 -23.95 -25.69 1.21
C ALA A 954 -23.92 -24.17 1.47
N VAL A 955 -24.96 -23.60 2.09
CA VAL A 955 -24.95 -22.18 2.52
C VAL A 955 -23.82 -21.93 3.51
N ILE A 956 -23.66 -22.79 4.52
CA ILE A 956 -22.60 -22.67 5.53
C ILE A 956 -21.22 -22.73 4.88
N ALA A 957 -21.00 -23.66 3.95
CA ALA A 957 -19.72 -23.80 3.24
C ALA A 957 -19.36 -22.53 2.45
N VAL A 958 -20.26 -22.08 1.56
CA VAL A 958 -20.05 -20.86 0.75
C VAL A 958 -19.89 -19.63 1.64
N SER A 959 -20.71 -19.50 2.68
CA SER A 959 -20.65 -18.34 3.57
C SER A 959 -19.38 -18.33 4.43
N THR A 960 -18.83 -19.49 4.79
CA THR A 960 -17.56 -19.57 5.50
C THR A 960 -16.39 -19.27 4.56
N GLU A 961 -16.45 -19.73 3.31
CA GLU A 961 -15.43 -19.48 2.31
C GLU A 961 -15.32 -18.00 1.94
N HIS A 962 -16.47 -17.34 1.75
CA HIS A 962 -16.58 -15.95 1.32
C HIS A 962 -16.82 -14.96 2.49
N GLY A 963 -16.88 -15.43 3.73
CA GLY A 963 -17.09 -14.62 4.95
C GLY A 963 -18.39 -13.82 4.97
N LEU A 964 -19.50 -14.51 4.73
CA LEU A 964 -20.81 -13.90 4.68
C LEU A 964 -21.58 -14.18 5.99
N PRO A 965 -21.35 -13.42 7.08
CA PRO A 965 -21.87 -13.75 8.41
C PRO A 965 -23.40 -13.80 8.45
N TYR A 966 -24.05 -12.92 7.69
CA TYR A 966 -25.51 -12.88 7.58
C TYR A 966 -26.07 -14.16 6.94
N TRP A 967 -25.47 -14.65 5.84
CA TRP A 967 -25.90 -15.90 5.20
C TRP A 967 -25.48 -17.15 5.98
N LEU A 968 -24.34 -17.10 6.68
CA LEU A 968 -23.91 -18.16 7.61
C LEU A 968 -24.93 -18.36 8.73
N ALA A 969 -25.47 -17.28 9.28
CA ALA A 969 -26.51 -17.33 10.31
C ALA A 969 -27.78 -18.04 9.80
N TRP A 970 -28.25 -17.71 8.59
CA TRP A 970 -29.38 -18.36 7.93
C TRP A 970 -29.14 -19.86 7.68
N GLY A 971 -27.97 -20.22 7.14
CA GLY A 971 -27.60 -21.63 6.94
C GLY A 971 -27.58 -22.42 8.25
N THR A 972 -27.04 -21.82 9.32
CA THR A 972 -27.00 -22.43 10.66
C THR A 972 -28.40 -22.66 11.22
N LEU A 973 -29.30 -21.68 11.06
CA LEU A 973 -30.68 -21.76 11.49
C LEU A 973 -31.45 -22.87 10.78
N LEU A 974 -31.38 -22.91 9.45
CA LEU A 974 -32.10 -23.91 8.64
C LEU A 974 -31.54 -25.33 8.86
N ARG A 975 -30.22 -25.48 9.08
CA ARG A 975 -29.62 -26.75 9.50
C ARG A 975 -30.16 -27.19 10.86
N GLY A 976 -30.25 -26.27 11.83
CA GLY A 976 -30.81 -26.56 13.15
C GLY A 976 -32.27 -27.01 13.11
N TRP A 977 -33.09 -26.37 12.26
CA TRP A 977 -34.45 -26.82 12.02
C TRP A 977 -34.49 -28.23 11.41
N ALA A 978 -33.66 -28.52 10.41
CA ALA A 978 -33.63 -29.83 9.76
C ALA A 978 -33.21 -30.95 10.73
N MET A 979 -32.22 -30.68 11.59
CA MET A 979 -31.80 -31.60 12.66
C MET A 979 -32.95 -31.91 13.63
N SER A 980 -33.67 -30.87 14.06
CA SER A 980 -34.86 -31.02 14.92
C SER A 980 -35.95 -31.84 14.24
N ALA A 981 -36.19 -31.60 12.94
CA ALA A 981 -37.17 -32.33 12.15
C ALA A 981 -36.81 -33.81 11.92
N GLN A 982 -35.52 -34.15 11.96
CA GLN A 982 -35.00 -35.52 11.86
C GLN A 982 -34.86 -36.22 13.22
N GLY A 983 -35.21 -35.56 14.33
CA GLY A 983 -35.23 -36.14 15.67
C GLY A 983 -34.05 -35.76 16.57
N ASN A 984 -33.04 -35.04 16.06
CA ASN A 984 -31.98 -34.45 16.90
C ASN A 984 -32.41 -33.06 17.42
N ILE A 985 -33.42 -33.08 18.30
CA ILE A 985 -34.15 -31.88 18.73
C ILE A 985 -33.26 -30.92 19.55
N ARG A 986 -32.48 -31.43 20.51
CA ARG A 986 -31.68 -30.58 21.41
C ARG A 986 -30.56 -29.84 20.67
N ASP A 987 -29.79 -30.55 19.85
CA ASP A 987 -28.73 -29.93 19.07
C ASP A 987 -29.31 -29.01 17.99
N GLY A 988 -30.45 -29.39 17.41
CA GLY A 988 -31.19 -28.55 16.47
C GLY A 988 -31.58 -27.20 17.07
N ILE A 989 -32.18 -27.20 18.28
CA ILE A 989 -32.52 -25.98 19.04
C ILE A 989 -31.28 -25.13 19.30
N ALA A 990 -30.18 -25.74 19.74
CA ALA A 990 -28.93 -25.02 19.99
C ALA A 990 -28.41 -24.32 18.72
N GLN A 991 -28.46 -25.00 17.57
CA GLN A 991 -28.07 -24.44 16.27
C GLN A 991 -28.99 -23.31 15.82
N MET A 992 -30.32 -23.45 15.97
CA MET A 992 -31.26 -22.38 15.62
C MET A 992 -31.04 -21.12 16.47
N ARG A 993 -30.77 -21.27 17.78
CA ARG A 993 -30.45 -20.14 18.65
C ARG A 993 -29.15 -19.44 18.24
N LEU A 994 -28.10 -20.23 17.95
CA LEU A 994 -26.84 -19.70 17.45
C LEU A 994 -27.04 -18.89 16.15
N GLY A 995 -27.83 -19.41 15.22
CA GLY A 995 -28.19 -18.71 13.98
C GLY A 995 -28.94 -17.40 14.23
N LEU A 996 -29.96 -17.41 15.09
CA LEU A 996 -30.73 -16.20 15.44
C LEU A 996 -29.86 -15.12 16.11
N ASP A 997 -29.03 -15.51 17.08
CA ASP A 997 -28.14 -14.59 17.78
C ASP A 997 -27.11 -13.98 16.81
N ALA A 998 -26.57 -14.78 15.88
CA ALA A 998 -25.66 -14.32 14.84
C ALA A 998 -26.33 -13.38 13.82
N GLN A 999 -27.58 -13.67 13.43
CA GLN A 999 -28.36 -12.81 12.53
C GLN A 999 -28.57 -11.42 13.16
N ARG A 1000 -28.94 -11.38 14.44
CA ARG A 1000 -29.07 -10.14 15.21
C ARG A 1000 -27.74 -9.40 15.34
N ALA A 1001 -26.64 -10.12 15.61
CA ALA A 1001 -25.31 -9.51 15.69
C ALA A 1001 -24.86 -8.90 14.35
N ALA A 1002 -25.29 -9.47 13.21
CA ALA A 1002 -25.10 -8.92 11.87
C ALA A 1002 -26.07 -7.77 11.52
N GLY A 1003 -26.92 -7.36 12.46
CA GLY A 1003 -27.90 -6.27 12.30
C GLY A 1003 -29.15 -6.65 11.51
N GLY A 1004 -29.37 -7.94 11.24
CA GLY A 1004 -30.54 -8.45 10.52
C GLY A 1004 -31.76 -8.66 11.39
N GLU A 1005 -32.83 -7.93 11.10
CA GLU A 1005 -34.14 -8.11 11.75
C GLU A 1005 -35.21 -8.66 10.77
N ASP A 1006 -34.86 -8.92 9.51
CA ASP A 1006 -35.78 -9.39 8.49
C ASP A 1006 -36.09 -10.89 8.59
N GLN A 1007 -37.35 -11.25 8.32
CA GLN A 1007 -37.93 -12.60 8.45
C GLN A 1007 -37.84 -13.20 9.87
N ARG A 1008 -37.57 -12.37 10.86
CA ARG A 1008 -37.38 -12.79 12.25
C ARG A 1008 -38.62 -13.43 12.88
N PRO A 1009 -39.85 -12.89 12.71
CA PRO A 1009 -41.09 -13.58 13.10
C PRO A 1009 -41.15 -15.03 12.63
N TYR A 1010 -40.77 -15.30 11.38
CA TYR A 1010 -40.78 -16.67 10.85
C TYR A 1010 -39.70 -17.57 11.48
N SER A 1011 -38.48 -17.05 11.64
CA SER A 1011 -37.40 -17.78 12.31
C SER A 1011 -37.74 -18.15 13.76
N LEU A 1012 -38.42 -17.26 14.49
CA LEU A 1012 -38.96 -17.55 15.82
C LEU A 1012 -40.04 -18.65 15.78
N ALA A 1013 -40.89 -18.66 14.75
CA ALA A 1013 -41.88 -19.71 14.56
C ALA A 1013 -41.24 -21.10 14.36
N LEU A 1014 -40.14 -21.20 13.60
CA LEU A 1014 -39.40 -22.45 13.42
C LEU A 1014 -38.77 -22.96 14.73
N LEU A 1015 -38.23 -22.03 15.53
CA LEU A 1015 -37.68 -22.35 16.83
C LEU A 1015 -38.78 -22.77 17.82
N ALA A 1016 -39.93 -22.10 17.80
CA ALA A 1016 -41.11 -22.46 18.60
C ALA A 1016 -41.59 -23.88 18.28
N ASP A 1017 -41.63 -24.26 16.99
CA ASP A 1017 -41.98 -25.64 16.59
C ASP A 1017 -41.01 -26.68 17.13
N SER A 1018 -39.73 -26.34 17.19
CA SER A 1018 -38.72 -27.24 17.76
C SER A 1018 -38.80 -27.35 19.28
N TYR A 1019 -39.06 -26.25 20.00
CA TYR A 1019 -39.33 -26.31 21.44
C TYR A 1019 -40.60 -27.09 21.76
N TRP A 1020 -41.65 -26.93 20.94
CA TRP A 1020 -42.87 -27.71 21.07
C TRP A 1020 -42.59 -29.21 20.93
N ARG A 1021 -41.81 -29.62 19.93
CA ARG A 1021 -41.35 -31.01 19.75
C ARG A 1021 -40.48 -31.52 20.91
N ALA A 1022 -39.71 -30.63 21.54
CA ALA A 1022 -38.91 -30.95 22.72
C ALA A 1022 -39.75 -31.11 24.01
N GLY A 1023 -41.03 -30.74 23.96
CA GLY A 1023 -41.94 -30.74 25.11
C GLY A 1023 -41.92 -29.45 25.93
N ASP A 1024 -41.11 -28.45 25.57
CA ASP A 1024 -41.07 -27.15 26.25
C ASP A 1024 -42.17 -26.23 25.71
N ARG A 1025 -43.39 -26.48 26.20
CA ARG A 1025 -44.60 -25.78 25.75
C ARG A 1025 -44.57 -24.29 26.05
N ARG A 1026 -43.95 -23.89 27.17
CA ARG A 1026 -43.88 -22.49 27.58
C ARG A 1026 -42.96 -21.71 26.66
N ALA A 1027 -41.74 -22.21 26.44
CA ALA A 1027 -40.81 -21.57 25.52
C ALA A 1027 -41.39 -21.42 24.10
N ALA A 1028 -42.12 -22.43 23.62
CA ALA A 1028 -42.78 -22.38 22.31
C ALA A 1028 -43.84 -21.25 22.22
N LEU A 1029 -44.69 -21.09 23.24
CA LEU A 1029 -45.72 -20.04 23.27
C LEU A 1029 -45.11 -18.64 23.44
N ASP A 1030 -44.13 -18.50 24.34
CA ASP A 1030 -43.43 -17.23 24.58
C ASP A 1030 -42.77 -16.71 23.27
N LEU A 1031 -42.19 -17.62 22.47
CA LEU A 1031 -41.60 -17.28 21.16
C LEU A 1031 -42.65 -16.86 20.11
N LEU A 1032 -43.84 -17.47 20.09
CA LEU A 1032 -44.90 -17.07 19.18
C LEU A 1032 -45.51 -15.71 19.56
N GLU A 1033 -45.59 -15.40 20.86
CA GLU A 1033 -45.99 -14.08 21.34
C GLU A 1033 -44.97 -13.01 20.97
N GLU A 1034 -43.66 -13.31 21.13
CA GLU A 1034 -42.59 -12.44 20.64
C GLU A 1034 -42.69 -12.22 19.12
N ALA A 1035 -42.87 -13.29 18.35
CA ALA A 1035 -43.02 -13.21 16.90
C ALA A 1035 -44.21 -12.33 16.50
N THR A 1036 -45.37 -12.49 17.16
CA THR A 1036 -46.58 -11.69 16.89
C THR A 1036 -46.36 -10.22 17.21
N THR A 1037 -45.68 -9.93 18.33
CA THR A 1037 -45.31 -8.55 18.72
C THR A 1037 -44.41 -7.90 17.66
N LEU A 1038 -43.45 -8.64 17.11
CA LEU A 1038 -42.57 -8.16 16.05
C LEU A 1038 -43.32 -7.88 14.75
N VAL A 1039 -44.31 -8.71 14.38
CA VAL A 1039 -45.19 -8.44 13.22
C VAL A 1039 -45.90 -7.10 13.37
N GLU A 1040 -46.44 -6.80 14.56
CA GLU A 1040 -47.12 -5.53 14.84
C GLU A 1040 -46.17 -4.32 14.78
N GLN A 1041 -44.91 -4.50 15.19
CA GLN A 1041 -43.91 -3.43 15.19
C GLN A 1041 -43.32 -3.14 13.80
N THR A 1042 -43.09 -4.18 13.00
CA THR A 1042 -42.36 -4.08 11.72
C THR A 1042 -43.27 -4.05 10.51
N GLY A 1043 -44.49 -4.58 10.62
CA GLY A 1043 -45.38 -4.83 9.47
C GLY A 1043 -44.93 -6.01 8.60
N GLU A 1044 -44.14 -6.94 9.14
CA GLU A 1044 -43.77 -8.17 8.46
C GLU A 1044 -44.91 -9.19 8.46
N HIS A 1045 -45.60 -9.33 7.35
CA HIS A 1045 -46.81 -10.15 7.30
C HIS A 1045 -46.66 -11.44 6.49
N CYS A 1046 -45.49 -11.70 5.91
CA CYS A 1046 -45.27 -12.83 4.99
C CYS A 1046 -45.61 -14.21 5.57
N PHE A 1047 -45.46 -14.42 6.89
CA PHE A 1047 -45.82 -15.68 7.55
C PHE A 1047 -46.75 -15.50 8.76
N GLU A 1048 -47.45 -14.37 8.85
CA GLU A 1048 -48.36 -14.08 9.98
C GLU A 1048 -49.47 -15.15 10.13
N ALA A 1049 -50.00 -15.66 9.02
CA ALA A 1049 -50.99 -16.75 9.06
C ALA A 1049 -50.43 -18.02 9.73
N GLU A 1050 -49.14 -18.31 9.55
CA GLU A 1050 -48.47 -19.47 10.16
C GLU A 1050 -48.32 -19.31 11.68
N LEU A 1051 -48.09 -18.09 12.17
CA LEU A 1051 -48.04 -17.80 13.61
C LEU A 1051 -49.37 -18.11 14.30
N TYR A 1052 -50.48 -17.64 13.70
CA TYR A 1052 -51.82 -17.95 14.20
C TYR A 1052 -52.11 -19.45 14.14
N ARG A 1053 -51.71 -20.13 13.05
CA ARG A 1053 -51.88 -21.58 12.92
C ARG A 1053 -51.12 -22.33 14.01
N LEU A 1054 -49.83 -22.06 14.21
CA LEU A 1054 -49.02 -22.73 15.23
C LEU A 1054 -49.55 -22.47 16.64
N THR A 1055 -50.00 -21.25 16.93
CA THR A 1055 -50.67 -20.93 18.19
C THR A 1055 -51.91 -21.82 18.40
N GLY A 1056 -52.73 -21.98 17.36
CA GLY A 1056 -53.89 -22.88 17.38
C GLY A 1056 -53.50 -24.34 17.61
N VAL A 1057 -52.45 -24.83 16.92
CA VAL A 1057 -51.93 -26.20 17.10
C VAL A 1057 -51.48 -26.42 18.56
N TYR A 1058 -50.74 -25.49 19.14
CA TYR A 1058 -50.21 -25.62 20.50
C TYR A 1058 -51.31 -25.56 21.56
N LEU A 1059 -52.34 -24.72 21.36
CA LEU A 1059 -53.51 -24.68 22.22
C LEU A 1059 -54.31 -25.99 22.15
N ALA A 1060 -54.53 -26.54 20.94
CA ALA A 1060 -55.28 -27.79 20.73
C ALA A 1060 -54.51 -29.08 21.11
N GLY A 1061 -53.18 -29.01 21.19
CA GLY A 1061 -52.29 -30.12 21.55
C GLY A 1061 -52.01 -30.24 23.06
N GLY A 1062 -52.44 -29.26 23.88
CA GLY A 1062 -52.18 -29.23 25.31
C GLY A 1062 -52.88 -30.31 26.15
N ALA A 1063 -53.78 -31.11 25.56
CA ALA A 1063 -54.74 -31.96 26.25
C ALA A 1063 -54.18 -33.27 26.88
N SER A 1064 -53.00 -33.76 26.50
CA SER A 1064 -52.61 -35.13 26.85
C SER A 1064 -52.02 -35.37 28.25
N GLU A 1065 -51.56 -34.35 29.01
CA GLU A 1065 -50.80 -34.60 30.26
C GLU A 1065 -51.07 -33.68 31.46
N GLN A 1066 -51.89 -32.63 31.34
CA GLN A 1066 -52.32 -31.90 32.55
C GLN A 1066 -53.22 -32.75 33.47
N GLY A 1067 -53.73 -33.90 32.99
CA GLY A 1067 -54.33 -34.95 33.81
C GLY A 1067 -53.36 -36.00 34.36
N ALA A 1068 -52.07 -36.00 33.97
CA ALA A 1068 -51.11 -37.04 34.34
C ALA A 1068 -50.08 -36.58 35.39
N VAL A 1069 -49.71 -35.30 35.45
CA VAL A 1069 -48.69 -34.80 36.40
C VAL A 1069 -49.27 -34.46 37.79
N ALA A 1070 -50.59 -34.37 37.93
CA ALA A 1070 -51.26 -34.22 39.23
C ALA A 1070 -51.70 -35.55 39.87
N ALA A 1071 -51.44 -36.69 39.22
CA ALA A 1071 -51.94 -38.01 39.63
C ALA A 1071 -50.88 -38.92 40.30
N SER A 1072 -49.73 -38.38 40.73
CA SER A 1072 -48.69 -39.18 41.41
C SER A 1072 -48.55 -38.92 42.92
N GLU A 1073 -49.36 -38.06 43.53
CA GLU A 1073 -49.47 -38.00 45.00
C GLU A 1073 -50.96 -37.84 45.39
N GLU A 1074 -51.49 -38.89 46.02
CA GLU A 1074 -52.82 -38.97 46.68
C GLU A 1074 -54.09 -38.96 45.80
N GLY A 1075 -54.47 -40.14 45.29
CA GLY A 1075 -55.84 -40.68 45.44
C GLY A 1075 -57.08 -39.94 44.90
N ALA A 1076 -56.95 -38.85 44.14
CA ALA A 1076 -58.08 -38.14 43.56
C ALA A 1076 -58.28 -38.49 42.08
N VAL A 1077 -59.47 -38.97 41.71
CA VAL A 1077 -59.92 -39.09 40.33
C VAL A 1077 -59.92 -37.70 39.71
N ALA A 1078 -58.96 -37.40 38.84
CA ALA A 1078 -58.95 -36.19 38.04
C ALA A 1078 -60.13 -36.24 37.05
N THR A 1079 -61.25 -35.64 37.41
CA THR A 1079 -62.27 -35.26 36.43
C THR A 1079 -61.63 -34.26 35.49
N CYS A 1080 -61.39 -34.67 34.25
CA CYS A 1080 -61.11 -33.76 33.15
C CYS A 1080 -62.23 -32.70 33.16
N ASP A 1081 -61.90 -31.44 33.47
CA ASP A 1081 -62.87 -30.36 33.38
C ASP A 1081 -63.20 -30.17 31.89
N GLU A 1082 -64.29 -30.81 31.44
CA GLU A 1082 -64.79 -30.73 30.07
C GLU A 1082 -64.98 -29.27 29.62
N GLY A 1083 -65.28 -28.36 30.56
CA GLY A 1083 -65.41 -26.92 30.30
C GLY A 1083 -64.07 -26.25 29.97
N ALA A 1084 -62.98 -26.65 30.63
CA ALA A 1084 -61.64 -26.12 30.36
C ALA A 1084 -61.07 -26.63 29.04
N VAL A 1085 -61.39 -27.87 28.64
CA VAL A 1085 -61.02 -28.43 27.34
C VAL A 1085 -61.80 -27.75 26.21
N ALA A 1086 -63.12 -27.61 26.36
CA ALA A 1086 -63.97 -26.91 25.39
C ALA A 1086 -63.52 -25.45 25.16
N ALA A 1087 -63.24 -24.71 26.23
CA ALA A 1087 -62.78 -23.33 26.13
C ALA A 1087 -61.40 -23.17 25.46
N ARG A 1088 -60.53 -24.19 25.55
CA ARG A 1088 -59.23 -24.21 24.85
C ARG A 1088 -59.39 -24.56 23.38
N ASP A 1089 -60.22 -25.54 23.07
CA ASP A 1089 -60.54 -25.93 21.71
C ASP A 1089 -61.23 -24.77 20.95
N ASP A 1090 -62.10 -24.01 21.61
CA ASP A 1090 -62.70 -22.80 21.01
C ASP A 1090 -61.65 -21.72 20.72
N LYS A 1091 -60.68 -21.52 21.63
CA LYS A 1091 -59.55 -20.60 21.37
C LYS A 1091 -58.68 -21.08 20.22
N ALA A 1092 -58.40 -22.38 20.15
CA ALA A 1092 -57.62 -22.97 19.06
C ALA A 1092 -58.35 -22.83 17.72
N ALA A 1093 -59.66 -23.09 17.68
CA ALA A 1093 -60.50 -22.85 16.49
C ALA A 1093 -60.45 -21.39 16.06
N GLY A 1094 -60.58 -20.44 17.00
CA GLY A 1094 -60.44 -19.01 16.72
C GLY A 1094 -59.07 -18.63 16.14
N CYS A 1095 -57.98 -19.26 16.60
CA CYS A 1095 -56.66 -19.08 16.00
C CYS A 1095 -56.59 -19.60 14.56
N PHE A 1096 -57.16 -20.78 14.27
CA PHE A 1096 -57.21 -21.30 12.90
C PHE A 1096 -58.07 -20.45 11.97
N ASP A 1097 -59.21 -19.94 12.44
CA ASP A 1097 -60.07 -19.04 11.65
C ASP A 1097 -59.34 -17.75 11.30
N ARG A 1098 -58.60 -17.16 12.24
CA ARG A 1098 -57.74 -15.99 11.98
C ARG A 1098 -56.62 -16.30 10.99
N ALA A 1099 -56.00 -17.48 11.09
CA ALA A 1099 -54.99 -17.93 10.14
C ALA A 1099 -55.55 -18.05 8.72
N ILE A 1100 -56.73 -18.68 8.56
CA ILE A 1100 -57.43 -18.84 7.28
C ILE A 1100 -57.84 -17.48 6.72
N GLU A 1101 -58.43 -16.61 7.54
CA GLU A 1101 -58.82 -15.26 7.12
C GLU A 1101 -57.60 -14.46 6.62
N ARG A 1102 -56.50 -14.50 7.36
CA ARG A 1102 -55.26 -13.81 6.98
C ARG A 1102 -54.70 -14.38 5.68
N ALA A 1103 -54.60 -15.70 5.57
CA ALA A 1103 -54.10 -16.37 4.37
C ALA A 1103 -54.94 -16.03 3.13
N ARG A 1104 -56.28 -16.00 3.26
CA ARG A 1104 -57.19 -15.60 2.17
C ARG A 1104 -56.96 -14.16 1.72
N ARG A 1105 -56.83 -13.21 2.67
CA ARG A 1105 -56.56 -11.80 2.34
C ARG A 1105 -55.24 -11.62 1.59
N GLN A 1106 -54.25 -12.45 1.89
CA GLN A 1106 -52.93 -12.42 1.24
C GLN A 1106 -52.87 -13.23 -0.07
N GLY A 1107 -53.87 -14.08 -0.35
CA GLY A 1107 -53.80 -15.06 -1.44
C GLY A 1107 -52.85 -16.23 -1.16
N ALA A 1108 -52.55 -16.51 0.11
CA ALA A 1108 -51.59 -17.51 0.58
C ALA A 1108 -52.22 -18.91 0.71
N ARG A 1109 -52.54 -19.54 -0.43
CA ARG A 1109 -53.26 -20.84 -0.47
C ARG A 1109 -52.56 -21.97 0.28
N ALA A 1110 -51.23 -22.04 0.25
CA ALA A 1110 -50.48 -23.08 0.97
C ALA A 1110 -50.65 -22.95 2.49
N LEU A 1111 -50.63 -21.71 3.01
CA LEU A 1111 -50.84 -21.45 4.44
C LEU A 1111 -52.32 -21.66 4.82
N GLU A 1112 -53.25 -21.29 3.94
CA GLU A 1112 -54.69 -21.58 4.11
C GLU A 1112 -54.94 -23.09 4.23
N LEU A 1113 -54.33 -23.90 3.35
CA LEU A 1113 -54.48 -25.36 3.36
C LEU A 1113 -54.04 -25.97 4.69
N ARG A 1114 -52.90 -25.51 5.23
CA ARG A 1114 -52.39 -25.98 6.53
C ARG A 1114 -53.35 -25.65 7.65
N ALA A 1115 -53.80 -24.40 7.74
CA ALA A 1115 -54.73 -23.97 8.79
C ALA A 1115 -56.09 -24.68 8.68
N ALA A 1116 -56.62 -24.83 7.46
CA ALA A 1116 -57.85 -25.57 7.21
C ALA A 1116 -57.72 -27.06 7.56
N SER A 1117 -56.56 -27.67 7.30
CA SER A 1117 -56.29 -29.07 7.67
C SER A 1117 -56.28 -29.26 9.19
N ASP A 1118 -55.63 -28.36 9.94
CA ASP A 1118 -55.58 -28.42 11.39
C ASP A 1118 -56.94 -28.12 12.04
N LEU A 1119 -57.70 -27.17 11.50
CA LEU A 1119 -59.09 -26.92 11.89
C LEU A 1119 -59.97 -28.14 11.62
N ALA A 1120 -59.84 -28.78 10.45
CA ALA A 1120 -60.59 -29.99 10.13
C ALA A 1120 -60.27 -31.14 11.09
N ARG A 1121 -59.00 -31.31 11.52
CA ARG A 1121 -58.62 -32.29 12.56
C ARG A 1121 -59.25 -31.96 13.93
N LEU A 1122 -59.32 -30.69 14.30
CA LEU A 1122 -59.97 -30.26 15.55
C LEU A 1122 -61.49 -30.52 15.50
N LEU A 1123 -62.16 -30.11 14.43
CA LEU A 1123 -63.60 -30.34 14.22
C LEU A 1123 -63.93 -31.83 14.15
N GLN A 1124 -63.07 -32.65 13.54
CA GLN A 1124 -63.20 -34.11 13.53
C GLN A 1124 -63.14 -34.68 14.96
N ARG A 1125 -62.22 -34.21 15.81
CA ARG A 1125 -62.14 -34.61 17.23
C ARG A 1125 -63.39 -34.23 18.02
N GLN A 1126 -64.04 -33.12 17.64
CA GLN A 1126 -65.32 -32.67 18.21
C GLN A 1126 -66.56 -33.36 17.63
N GLY A 1127 -66.39 -34.30 16.68
CA GLY A 1127 -67.50 -34.99 16.01
C GLY A 1127 -68.22 -34.17 14.93
N LYS A 1128 -67.72 -32.98 14.56
CA LYS A 1128 -68.29 -32.08 13.55
C LYS A 1128 -67.79 -32.41 12.13
N THR A 1129 -67.97 -33.66 11.69
CA THR A 1129 -67.40 -34.20 10.44
C THR A 1129 -67.82 -33.43 9.17
N VAL A 1130 -69.06 -32.95 9.10
CA VAL A 1130 -69.55 -32.19 7.93
C VAL A 1130 -68.87 -30.83 7.82
N GLU A 1131 -68.70 -30.14 8.94
CA GLU A 1131 -67.99 -28.85 8.98
C GLU A 1131 -66.50 -29.02 8.67
N ALA A 1132 -65.88 -30.07 9.23
CA ALA A 1132 -64.49 -30.44 8.95
C ALA A 1132 -64.26 -30.71 7.45
N ARG A 1133 -65.17 -31.46 6.81
CA ARG A 1133 -65.13 -31.74 5.37
C ARG A 1133 -65.20 -30.45 4.56
N ARG A 1134 -66.20 -29.60 4.84
CA ARG A 1134 -66.40 -28.33 4.13
C ARG A 1134 -65.18 -27.41 4.24
N ALA A 1135 -64.63 -27.26 5.44
CA ALA A 1135 -63.47 -26.41 5.69
C ALA A 1135 -62.25 -26.80 4.84
N LEU A 1136 -62.03 -28.11 4.62
CA LEU A 1136 -60.87 -28.61 3.90
C LEU A 1136 -61.09 -28.75 2.38
N SER A 1137 -62.28 -29.20 1.95
CA SER A 1137 -62.55 -29.51 0.54
C SER A 1137 -62.45 -28.30 -0.38
N GLU A 1138 -62.91 -27.13 0.10
CA GLU A 1138 -62.89 -25.89 -0.68
C GLU A 1138 -61.47 -25.43 -1.01
N VAL A 1139 -60.56 -25.52 -0.03
CA VAL A 1139 -59.17 -25.08 -0.19
C VAL A 1139 -58.39 -26.08 -1.02
N LEU A 1140 -58.56 -27.38 -0.76
CA LEU A 1140 -57.87 -28.43 -1.52
C LEU A 1140 -58.22 -28.41 -3.01
N ALA A 1141 -59.47 -28.07 -3.37
CA ALA A 1141 -59.91 -27.96 -4.76
C ALA A 1141 -59.24 -26.80 -5.52
N CYS A 1142 -58.63 -25.83 -4.84
CA CYS A 1142 -57.96 -24.69 -5.46
C CYS A 1142 -56.53 -25.02 -5.96
N PHE A 1143 -55.98 -26.19 -5.66
CA PHE A 1143 -54.64 -26.60 -6.07
C PHE A 1143 -54.67 -27.32 -7.43
N THR A 1144 -53.70 -26.99 -8.28
CA THR A 1144 -53.57 -27.57 -9.64
C THR A 1144 -52.30 -28.38 -9.83
N GLU A 1145 -51.36 -28.35 -8.87
CA GLU A 1145 -50.04 -28.98 -8.94
C GLU A 1145 -49.52 -29.35 -7.53
N GLY A 1146 -48.43 -30.13 -7.43
CA GLY A 1146 -47.81 -30.52 -6.16
C GLY A 1146 -48.51 -31.58 -5.31
N PHE A 1147 -49.38 -32.39 -5.90
CA PHE A 1147 -50.14 -33.42 -5.18
C PHE A 1147 -49.26 -34.51 -4.52
N ASP A 1148 -47.96 -34.55 -4.82
CA ASP A 1148 -46.95 -35.40 -4.19
C ASP A 1148 -46.32 -34.77 -2.92
N THR A 1149 -46.50 -33.47 -2.70
CA THR A 1149 -46.01 -32.78 -1.50
C THR A 1149 -46.72 -33.26 -0.24
N SER A 1150 -46.01 -33.21 0.90
CA SER A 1150 -46.50 -33.75 2.18
C SER A 1150 -47.82 -33.12 2.62
N ASP A 1151 -47.97 -31.79 2.50
CA ASP A 1151 -49.18 -31.11 2.96
C ASP A 1151 -50.43 -31.47 2.13
N LEU A 1152 -50.29 -31.59 0.80
CA LEU A 1152 -51.38 -31.99 -0.08
C LEU A 1152 -51.75 -33.48 0.09
N ARG A 1153 -50.76 -34.36 0.31
CA ARG A 1153 -51.02 -35.77 0.66
C ARG A 1153 -51.74 -35.90 2.00
N ASP A 1154 -51.30 -35.18 3.02
CA ASP A 1154 -51.90 -35.19 4.35
C ASP A 1154 -53.35 -34.65 4.30
N ALA A 1155 -53.58 -33.55 3.57
CA ALA A 1155 -54.91 -32.96 3.39
C ALA A 1155 -55.85 -33.91 2.63
N LYS A 1156 -55.37 -34.55 1.56
CA LYS A 1156 -56.15 -35.53 0.79
C LYS A 1156 -56.51 -36.74 1.63
N ALA A 1157 -55.56 -37.31 2.36
CA ALA A 1157 -55.80 -38.44 3.25
C ALA A 1157 -56.81 -38.09 4.36
N LEU A 1158 -56.73 -36.88 4.92
CA LEU A 1158 -57.70 -36.40 5.91
C LEU A 1158 -59.10 -36.25 5.31
N LEU A 1159 -59.22 -35.68 4.10
CA LEU A 1159 -60.50 -35.54 3.41
C LEU A 1159 -61.13 -36.92 3.10
N ASP A 1160 -60.34 -37.88 2.62
CA ASP A 1160 -60.81 -39.24 2.35
C ASP A 1160 -61.28 -39.95 3.63
N ALA A 1161 -60.60 -39.73 4.77
CA ALA A 1161 -61.01 -40.25 6.07
C ALA A 1161 -62.29 -39.60 6.61
N LEU A 1162 -62.54 -38.32 6.30
CA LEU A 1162 -63.78 -37.62 6.65
C LEU A 1162 -64.95 -38.13 5.79
N ASP A 1163 -64.72 -38.36 4.50
CA ASP A 1163 -65.72 -38.89 3.57
C ASP A 1163 -66.16 -40.31 3.94
N ALA A 1164 -65.22 -41.16 4.35
CA ALA A 1164 -65.50 -42.52 4.82
C ALA A 1164 -66.30 -42.58 6.14
N ARG A 1165 -66.34 -41.50 6.93
CA ARG A 1165 -67.11 -41.40 8.18
C ARG A 1165 -68.43 -40.64 8.03
N ALA A 1166 -68.63 -39.93 6.92
CA ALA A 1166 -69.83 -39.16 6.62
C ALA A 1166 -70.85 -39.94 5.78
N GLY A 1167 -70.41 -40.98 5.07
CA GLY A 1167 -71.26 -42.04 4.50
C GLY A 1167 -71.51 -43.14 5.51
#